data_AF-A0A9P4GNE9-F1
#
_entry.id   AF-A0A9P4GNE9-F1
#
_cell.length_a   1.000
_cell.length_b   1.000
_cell.length_c   1.000
_cell.angle_alpha   90.00
_cell.angle_beta   90.00
_cell.angle_gamma   90.00
#
_symmetry.space_group_name_H-M   'P 1'
#
loop_
_entity.id
_entity.type
_entity.pdbx_description
1 polymer ?
#
loop_
_entity_poly.entity_id
_entity_poly.type
_entity_poly.pdbx_seq_one_letter_code
_entity_poly.pdbx_strand_id
1 'polypeptide(L)'
;MTEESDAIRGCMQQSHAYTPPWFLRSMSSVAPFKANITEMIAWETHLNTDYIICIQSTSWSMSFTNYIAYEDLKSGRNRIGHYDLSEKTIQPLSFISGTHLDNLYQVIEVGEANIIPSGSPFSASSAKILPPFTGRDVLCVGKNYAEHAKEFNSSGFDSSDKVDTPSHPVIFTKRFTSIIGDGEEIFPHPEFTQTADYEGEIGVVIGKPGFRVSEDDAMSHVWGYTIVNDMTARERQRDHKQFYIGKSPDTFCPMGPIAVPASKLDKVLCVQTHVNGELRQNATTDDLIFSIPYLIKTMSEGQTLMPGDVLATGTPAGVGIGRKPPVYLRPGDTIAVSVTGLGTLTNRIADLNSPNPIVKRVQNISHLPQTNTTKSVDTSMLTQINNKPLFYKHLGDSKKSPIVFIHGLGGSSEFYTPLIDSIDLKTAHSLHLFDLEGHGLSPTSPLNRLSIESFTEDVNGIFESANITSGASIIAHSMGCLVAVNFALTHPGKVSKLILLGPPPSPLLEADSNATFARAEMVRTKGMAAVVDVVAAAGTSATTKASNQLAVAAVRMSLLGQDPEGYAKACAALAGAKGLDFGAIQATTTTLIVTGSEDEVSPPQLCEEFVKALKGKASLEVLHKIGHWHVFEDLQGVSSAVNDFLR
;
A
#
# COMPACT_ATOMS: atom_id res chain seq x y z
N MET A 1 -61.47 -36.03 11.23
CA MET A 1 -61.10 -37.18 12.07
C MET A 1 -59.58 -37.18 12.09
N THR A 2 -58.90 -36.50 13.02
CA THR A 2 -58.86 -36.68 14.50
C THR A 2 -58.18 -38.02 14.87
N GLU A 3 -57.34 -38.15 15.90
CA GLU A 3 -56.88 -37.23 16.97
C GLU A 3 -55.31 -37.13 16.99
N GLU A 4 -54.56 -36.32 17.77
CA GLU A 4 -54.62 -34.93 18.31
C GLU A 4 -53.15 -34.55 18.70
N SER A 5 -52.52 -33.51 18.14
CA SER A 5 -52.32 -32.14 18.69
C SER A 5 -51.61 -31.99 20.06
N ASP A 6 -50.33 -31.60 20.06
CA ASP A 6 -49.69 -30.63 20.99
C ASP A 6 -48.20 -30.43 20.62
N ALA A 7 -47.53 -29.28 20.85
CA ALA A 7 -48.00 -28.00 21.39
C ALA A 7 -47.30 -26.80 20.69
N ILE A 8 -48.08 -25.90 20.06
CA ILE A 8 -47.64 -24.54 19.68
C ILE A 8 -48.79 -23.56 19.92
N ARG A 9 -48.95 -23.10 21.17
CA ARG A 9 -49.75 -21.90 21.54
C ARG A 9 -49.43 -21.46 22.97
N GLY A 10 -49.17 -20.17 23.15
CA GLY A 10 -48.72 -19.57 24.42
C GLY A 10 -47.40 -18.80 24.23
N CYS A 11 -47.32 -17.49 24.49
CA CYS A 11 -48.39 -16.57 24.85
C CYS A 11 -48.11 -15.16 24.30
N MET A 12 -49.17 -14.45 23.88
CA MET A 12 -49.16 -12.99 23.72
C MET A 12 -49.78 -12.33 24.95
N GLN A 13 -49.56 -11.02 25.10
CA GLN A 13 -50.18 -10.12 26.10
C GLN A 13 -49.68 -10.25 27.55
N GLN A 14 -48.78 -9.34 27.94
CA GLN A 14 -48.95 -8.35 29.03
C GLN A 14 -47.75 -7.37 28.94
N SER A 15 -47.94 -6.08 28.63
CA SER A 15 -48.17 -4.95 29.55
C SER A 15 -47.01 -4.69 30.53
N HIS A 16 -46.45 -3.49 30.69
CA HIS A 16 -46.84 -2.15 30.21
C HIS A 16 -45.61 -1.24 29.99
N ALA A 17 -45.83 -0.05 29.40
CA ALA A 17 -44.83 1.01 29.34
C ALA A 17 -44.59 1.66 30.71
N TYR A 18 -43.40 2.26 30.89
CA TYR A 18 -43.12 3.16 31.99
C TYR A 18 -42.33 4.38 31.49
N THR A 19 -42.87 5.57 31.70
CA THR A 19 -42.26 6.87 31.35
C THR A 19 -42.26 7.71 32.62
N PRO A 20 -41.14 8.37 33.00
CA PRO A 20 -41.06 9.03 34.31
C PRO A 20 -42.05 10.20 34.43
N PRO A 21 -42.79 10.32 35.55
CA PRO A 21 -43.87 11.28 35.67
C PRO A 21 -43.40 12.67 36.13
N TRP A 22 -43.49 13.66 35.24
CA TRP A 22 -43.70 15.06 35.64
C TRP A 22 -44.54 15.82 34.60
N PHE A 23 -45.36 16.75 35.10
CA PHE A 23 -46.21 17.70 34.36
C PHE A 23 -47.24 17.18 33.34
N LEU A 24 -48.48 17.01 33.82
CA LEU A 24 -49.68 17.42 33.06
C LEU A 24 -50.80 17.85 34.02
N ARG A 25 -51.02 19.18 34.19
CA ARG A 25 -52.32 19.79 34.55
C ARG A 25 -52.30 21.32 34.62
N SER A 26 -52.89 21.98 33.63
CA SER A 26 -54.05 22.89 33.82
C SER A 26 -54.50 23.44 32.46
N MET A 27 -55.80 23.74 32.32
CA MET A 27 -56.42 24.29 31.10
C MET A 27 -57.27 25.52 31.43
N SER A 28 -56.92 26.67 30.85
CA SER A 28 -57.75 27.88 30.69
C SER A 28 -56.85 29.00 30.14
N SER A 29 -57.16 29.82 29.15
CA SER A 29 -58.24 29.92 28.13
C SER A 29 -57.64 30.77 26.97
N VAL A 30 -58.13 30.95 25.73
CA VAL A 30 -59.47 31.18 25.14
C VAL A 30 -59.44 30.66 23.67
N ALA A 31 -60.57 30.63 22.95
CA ALA A 31 -60.72 30.12 21.58
C ALA A 31 -61.45 31.16 20.67
N PRO A 32 -61.74 30.90 19.38
CA PRO A 32 -60.95 30.29 18.29
C PRO A 32 -60.93 31.14 16.99
N PHE A 33 -60.21 30.74 15.94
CA PHE A 33 -60.61 31.03 14.55
C PHE A 33 -60.13 29.95 13.55
N LYS A 34 -60.78 29.86 12.37
CA LYS A 34 -60.53 28.85 11.31
C LYS A 34 -59.89 29.48 10.06
N ALA A 35 -59.03 28.73 9.35
CA ALA A 35 -58.85 28.81 7.90
C ALA A 35 -58.17 27.51 7.38
N ASN A 36 -58.29 27.23 6.08
CA ASN A 36 -57.69 26.06 5.43
C ASN A 36 -56.23 26.31 5.02
N ILE A 37 -55.44 25.23 4.91
CA ILE A 37 -54.20 25.24 4.11
C ILE A 37 -54.58 24.89 2.67
N THR A 38 -54.64 25.91 1.83
CA THR A 38 -54.69 25.85 0.36
C THR A 38 -54.08 27.18 -0.12
N GLU A 39 -53.41 27.19 -1.29
CA GLU A 39 -52.59 28.32 -1.77
C GLU A 39 -51.23 28.50 -1.05
N MET A 40 -50.28 27.59 -1.31
CA MET A 40 -48.84 27.96 -1.39
C MET A 40 -48.04 27.05 -2.34
N ILE A 41 -48.70 26.56 -3.40
CA ILE A 41 -48.07 25.81 -4.52
C ILE A 41 -48.57 26.41 -5.83
N ALA A 42 -47.87 27.45 -6.32
CA ALA A 42 -48.06 28.01 -7.65
C ALA A 42 -46.78 28.75 -8.07
N TRP A 43 -46.20 28.31 -9.20
CA TRP A 43 -44.92 28.76 -9.77
C TRP A 43 -43.68 28.45 -8.89
N GLU A 44 -42.52 28.12 -9.44
CA GLU A 44 -42.14 28.05 -10.86
C GLU A 44 -41.91 26.61 -11.35
N THR A 45 -42.56 26.27 -12.45
CA THR A 45 -42.16 25.17 -13.34
C THR A 45 -41.96 25.76 -14.72
N HIS A 46 -40.80 25.53 -15.37
CA HIS A 46 -40.63 25.30 -16.81
C HIS A 46 -39.14 25.15 -17.15
N LEU A 47 -38.69 23.93 -17.49
CA LEU A 47 -37.81 23.59 -18.62
C LEU A 47 -37.32 22.13 -18.55
N ASN A 48 -37.17 21.50 -19.72
CA ASN A 48 -36.51 20.21 -19.98
C ASN A 48 -36.92 18.97 -19.15
N THR A 49 -38.18 18.56 -19.27
CA THR A 49 -38.53 17.13 -19.19
C THR A 49 -38.15 16.42 -20.49
N ASP A 50 -36.88 16.04 -20.65
CA ASP A 50 -36.42 15.27 -21.82
C ASP A 50 -35.19 14.38 -21.51
N TYR A 51 -35.16 13.74 -20.33
CA TYR A 51 -34.19 12.69 -19.99
C TYR A 51 -34.67 11.71 -18.89
N ILE A 52 -35.97 11.38 -18.85
CA ILE A 52 -36.45 10.23 -18.07
C ILE A 52 -36.37 8.99 -18.97
N ILE A 53 -35.18 8.40 -19.05
CA ILE A 53 -35.01 7.10 -19.71
C ILE A 53 -35.83 6.05 -18.97
N CYS A 54 -36.71 5.38 -19.70
CA CYS A 54 -37.53 4.32 -19.16
C CYS A 54 -36.64 3.15 -18.72
N ILE A 55 -36.57 2.87 -17.41
CA ILE A 55 -35.92 1.66 -16.88
C ILE A 55 -36.85 0.48 -17.17
N GLN A 56 -36.93 0.08 -18.44
CA GLN A 56 -37.45 -1.22 -18.83
C GLN A 56 -36.44 -2.30 -18.41
N SER A 57 -36.95 -3.43 -17.94
CA SER A 57 -36.15 -4.52 -17.38
C SER A 57 -35.47 -5.37 -18.47
N THR A 58 -34.52 -4.79 -19.19
CA THR A 58 -33.55 -5.52 -20.02
C THR A 58 -32.24 -5.68 -19.27
N SER A 59 -32.28 -6.47 -18.18
CA SER A 59 -31.12 -6.78 -17.33
C SER A 59 -30.15 -7.75 -18.01
N TRP A 60 -29.47 -7.28 -19.05
CA TRP A 60 -28.16 -7.82 -19.43
C TRP A 60 -27.17 -7.44 -18.34
N SER A 61 -27.07 -8.29 -17.30
CA SER A 61 -26.04 -8.16 -16.27
C SER A 61 -24.68 -8.39 -16.93
N MET A 62 -23.96 -7.32 -17.24
CA MET A 62 -22.63 -7.41 -17.85
C MET A 62 -21.68 -8.17 -16.92
N SER A 63 -21.24 -9.33 -17.40
CA SER A 63 -20.43 -10.30 -16.66
C SER A 63 -18.97 -9.86 -16.68
N PHE A 64 -18.55 -9.13 -15.65
CA PHE A 64 -17.19 -8.59 -15.54
C PHE A 64 -16.15 -9.66 -15.16
N THR A 65 -16.02 -10.70 -15.99
CA THR A 65 -15.34 -11.97 -15.66
C THR A 65 -14.04 -12.27 -16.41
N ASN A 66 -13.65 -11.47 -17.38
CA ASN A 66 -12.32 -11.50 -18.02
C ASN A 66 -11.28 -10.81 -17.12
N TYR A 67 -10.90 -11.43 -16.00
CA TYR A 67 -10.11 -10.75 -14.98
C TYR A 67 -8.66 -10.54 -15.43
N ILE A 68 -8.25 -9.27 -15.51
CA ILE A 68 -6.89 -8.83 -15.86
C ILE A 68 -6.22 -8.17 -14.66
N ALA A 69 -4.97 -8.53 -14.39
CA ALA A 69 -4.12 -7.86 -13.42
C ALA A 69 -3.27 -6.79 -14.12
N TYR A 70 -3.18 -5.60 -13.55
CA TYR A 70 -2.39 -4.50 -14.11
C TYR A 70 -1.79 -3.60 -13.03
N GLU A 71 -0.72 -2.89 -13.36
CA GLU A 71 -0.13 -1.84 -12.53
C GLU A 71 -0.69 -0.49 -12.98
N ASP A 72 -1.37 0.24 -12.09
CA ASP A 72 -1.75 1.63 -12.35
C ASP A 72 -0.51 2.51 -12.29
N LEU A 73 -0.07 2.98 -13.46
CA LEU A 73 1.13 3.79 -13.64
C LEU A 73 1.06 5.17 -12.94
N LYS A 74 -0.11 5.59 -12.43
CA LYS A 74 -0.24 6.82 -11.62
C LYS A 74 0.03 6.61 -10.14
N SER A 75 -0.52 5.55 -9.53
CA SER A 75 -0.35 5.26 -8.10
C SER A 75 0.72 4.22 -7.79
N GLY A 76 1.28 3.54 -8.80
CA GLY A 76 2.23 2.43 -8.63
C GLY A 76 1.61 1.19 -7.98
N ARG A 77 0.28 1.07 -7.98
CA ARG A 77 -0.45 0.00 -7.30
C ARG A 77 -0.98 -1.04 -8.29
N ASN A 78 -0.88 -2.31 -7.90
CA ASN A 78 -1.54 -3.41 -8.60
C ASN A 78 -3.07 -3.25 -8.50
N ARG A 79 -3.77 -3.58 -9.57
CA ARG A 79 -5.22 -3.43 -9.73
C ARG A 79 -5.78 -4.58 -10.54
N ILE A 80 -7.03 -4.93 -10.27
CA ILE A 80 -7.80 -5.86 -11.12
C ILE A 80 -8.85 -5.10 -11.93
N GLY A 81 -8.95 -5.48 -13.20
CA GLY A 81 -9.99 -5.01 -14.11
C GLY A 81 -10.70 -6.17 -14.81
N HIS A 82 -11.72 -5.82 -15.60
CA HIS A 82 -12.26 -6.67 -16.66
C HIS A 82 -11.66 -6.24 -18.00
N TYR A 83 -11.15 -7.18 -18.79
CA TYR A 83 -10.59 -6.94 -20.11
C TYR A 83 -11.58 -7.23 -21.23
N ASP A 84 -11.90 -6.21 -22.02
CA ASP A 84 -12.62 -6.38 -23.28
C ASP A 84 -11.64 -6.91 -24.35
N LEU A 85 -11.84 -8.16 -24.79
CA LEU A 85 -10.98 -8.82 -25.79
C LEU A 85 -11.06 -8.18 -27.19
N SER A 86 -12.16 -7.49 -27.50
CA SER A 86 -12.43 -6.82 -28.78
C SER A 86 -11.83 -5.42 -28.80
N GLU A 87 -12.24 -4.57 -27.86
CA GLU A 87 -11.84 -3.16 -27.76
C GLU A 87 -10.47 -2.97 -27.11
N LYS A 88 -9.91 -4.02 -26.50
CA LYS A 88 -8.64 -4.03 -25.75
C LYS A 88 -8.60 -2.99 -24.63
N THR A 89 -9.75 -2.78 -24.00
CA THR A 89 -9.90 -1.87 -22.86
C THR A 89 -9.98 -2.63 -21.54
N ILE A 90 -9.60 -1.95 -20.46
CA ILE A 90 -9.74 -2.42 -19.09
C ILE A 90 -10.80 -1.55 -18.40
N GLN A 91 -11.87 -2.18 -17.93
CA GLN A 91 -12.78 -1.60 -16.94
C GLN A 91 -12.20 -1.88 -15.54
N PRO A 92 -11.77 -0.87 -14.76
CA PRO A 92 -11.31 -1.12 -13.39
C PRO A 92 -12.42 -1.72 -12.53
N LEU A 93 -12.07 -2.62 -11.59
CA LEU A 93 -13.02 -3.29 -10.71
C LEU A 93 -12.78 -2.96 -9.23
N SER A 94 -13.85 -3.05 -8.45
CA SER A 94 -13.86 -2.88 -6.99
C SER A 94 -14.75 -3.92 -6.34
N PHE A 95 -14.54 -4.15 -5.04
CA PHE A 95 -15.56 -4.77 -4.19
C PHE A 95 -16.84 -3.91 -4.19
N ILE A 96 -17.98 -4.50 -3.81
CA ILE A 96 -19.26 -3.78 -3.61
C ILE A 96 -19.18 -2.60 -2.61
N SER A 97 -18.14 -2.51 -1.79
CA SER A 97 -17.85 -1.37 -0.91
C SER A 97 -17.26 -0.14 -1.63
N GLY A 98 -16.94 -0.26 -2.92
CA GLY A 98 -16.14 0.72 -3.68
C GLY A 98 -14.63 0.63 -3.41
N THR A 99 -14.18 -0.27 -2.53
CA THR A 99 -12.75 -0.55 -2.32
C THR A 99 -12.19 -1.27 -3.55
N HIS A 100 -11.08 -0.80 -4.13
CA HIS A 100 -10.48 -1.46 -5.30
C HIS A 100 -9.97 -2.88 -5.00
N LEU A 101 -9.96 -3.72 -6.03
CA LEU A 101 -9.28 -5.01 -6.02
C LEU A 101 -7.80 -4.82 -6.38
N ASP A 102 -6.90 -5.41 -5.60
CA ASP A 102 -5.44 -5.33 -5.78
C ASP A 102 -4.85 -6.61 -6.43
N ASN A 103 -5.53 -7.77 -6.34
CA ASN A 103 -5.07 -9.05 -6.88
C ASN A 103 -6.21 -10.06 -7.15
N LEU A 104 -5.97 -11.12 -7.95
CA LEU A 104 -6.99 -12.14 -8.26
C LEU A 104 -7.29 -13.11 -7.11
N TYR A 105 -6.45 -13.25 -6.09
CA TYR A 105 -6.79 -14.09 -4.93
C TYR A 105 -8.04 -13.53 -4.22
N GLN A 106 -8.15 -12.20 -4.12
CA GLN A 106 -9.37 -11.53 -3.64
C GLN A 106 -10.60 -11.86 -4.51
N VAL A 107 -10.44 -11.93 -5.84
CA VAL A 107 -11.53 -12.27 -6.79
C VAL A 107 -12.03 -13.70 -6.56
N ILE A 108 -11.13 -14.65 -6.32
CA ILE A 108 -11.47 -16.03 -5.98
C ILE A 108 -12.20 -16.08 -4.62
N GLU A 109 -11.71 -15.33 -3.63
CA GLU A 109 -12.22 -15.34 -2.26
C GLU A 109 -13.65 -14.74 -2.13
N VAL A 110 -13.95 -13.62 -2.81
CA VAL A 110 -15.26 -12.97 -2.71
C VAL A 110 -16.25 -13.38 -3.80
N GLY A 111 -15.76 -13.87 -4.95
CA GLY A 111 -16.58 -14.26 -6.10
C GLY A 111 -17.25 -13.08 -6.84
N GLU A 112 -17.71 -13.37 -8.07
CA GLU A 112 -18.28 -12.40 -9.01
C GLU A 112 -19.38 -11.49 -8.41
N ALA A 113 -20.26 -12.04 -7.57
CA ALA A 113 -21.39 -11.32 -6.98
C ALA A 113 -21.01 -10.18 -6.02
N ASN A 114 -19.76 -10.13 -5.55
CA ASN A 114 -19.25 -9.09 -4.66
C ASN A 114 -18.35 -8.07 -5.38
N ILE A 115 -18.32 -8.09 -6.72
CA ILE A 115 -17.45 -7.27 -7.58
C ILE A 115 -18.30 -6.39 -8.50
N ILE A 116 -17.93 -5.12 -8.63
CA ILE A 116 -18.60 -4.12 -9.46
C ILE A 116 -17.59 -3.31 -10.30
N PRO A 117 -18.02 -2.71 -11.43
CA PRO A 117 -17.20 -1.76 -12.17
C PRO A 117 -16.96 -0.50 -11.35
N SER A 118 -15.75 0.05 -11.46
CA SER A 118 -15.32 1.29 -10.81
C SER A 118 -14.59 2.19 -11.81
N GLY A 119 -14.95 3.47 -11.86
CA GLY A 119 -14.44 4.40 -12.88
C GLY A 119 -14.82 4.00 -14.32
N SER A 120 -14.25 4.73 -15.28
CA SER A 120 -14.45 4.47 -16.72
C SER A 120 -13.46 3.43 -17.27
N PRO A 121 -13.82 2.69 -18.33
CA PRO A 121 -12.86 1.91 -19.11
C PRO A 121 -11.74 2.77 -19.70
N PHE A 122 -10.55 2.19 -19.85
CA PHE A 122 -9.38 2.82 -20.45
C PHE A 122 -8.59 1.83 -21.33
N SER A 123 -7.73 2.30 -22.23
CA SER A 123 -6.93 1.40 -23.10
C SER A 123 -5.95 0.56 -22.28
N ALA A 124 -5.90 -0.76 -22.49
CA ALA A 124 -4.92 -1.61 -21.82
C ALA A 124 -3.47 -1.15 -22.06
N SER A 125 -3.20 -0.49 -23.19
CA SER A 125 -1.88 0.08 -23.53
C SER A 125 -1.44 1.26 -22.67
N SER A 126 -2.29 1.79 -21.77
CA SER A 126 -1.90 2.83 -20.79
C SER A 126 -1.76 2.28 -19.36
N ALA A 127 -1.69 0.96 -19.20
CA ALA A 127 -1.24 0.29 -17.99
C ALA A 127 -0.16 -0.74 -18.35
N LYS A 128 0.57 -1.22 -17.34
CA LYS A 128 1.45 -2.38 -17.48
C LYS A 128 0.66 -3.61 -17.05
N ILE A 129 0.52 -4.60 -17.94
CA ILE A 129 -0.17 -5.85 -17.62
C ILE A 129 0.71 -6.70 -16.69
N LEU A 130 0.08 -7.39 -15.76
CA LEU A 130 0.74 -8.24 -14.77
C LEU A 130 0.27 -9.71 -14.95
N PRO A 131 1.05 -10.70 -14.50
CA PRO A 131 0.58 -12.08 -14.46
C PRO A 131 -0.67 -12.18 -13.56
N PRO A 132 -1.72 -12.93 -13.96
CA PRO A 132 -2.94 -13.08 -13.15
C PRO A 132 -2.67 -13.62 -11.74
N PHE A 133 -1.70 -14.53 -11.59
CA PHE A 133 -1.25 -15.09 -10.31
C PHE A 133 0.27 -14.98 -10.17
N THR A 134 0.73 -14.63 -8.96
CA THR A 134 2.15 -14.46 -8.62
C THR A 134 2.43 -14.90 -7.19
N GLY A 135 3.71 -15.19 -6.88
CA GLY A 135 4.17 -15.51 -5.53
C GLY A 135 4.05 -16.98 -5.10
N ARG A 136 3.63 -17.88 -6.00
CA ARG A 136 3.65 -19.34 -5.82
C ARG A 136 4.28 -20.02 -7.03
N ASP A 137 4.89 -21.18 -6.81
CA ASP A 137 5.43 -22.01 -7.89
C ASP A 137 4.27 -22.68 -8.64
N VAL A 138 4.36 -22.77 -9.97
CA VAL A 138 3.30 -23.38 -10.82
C VAL A 138 3.48 -24.89 -10.84
N LEU A 139 2.40 -25.65 -10.67
CA LEU A 139 2.39 -27.11 -10.79
C LEU A 139 2.22 -27.48 -12.27
N CYS A 140 3.03 -28.39 -12.81
CA CYS A 140 3.10 -28.65 -14.26
C CYS A 140 3.12 -30.15 -14.58
N VAL A 141 2.64 -30.54 -15.77
CA VAL A 141 2.45 -31.95 -16.17
C VAL A 141 3.18 -32.27 -17.48
N GLY A 142 4.20 -33.13 -17.41
CA GLY A 142 4.97 -33.56 -18.57
C GLY A 142 4.27 -34.63 -19.41
N LYS A 143 4.48 -34.58 -20.73
CA LYS A 143 4.01 -35.57 -21.73
C LYS A 143 2.49 -35.83 -21.74
N ASN A 144 1.63 -34.84 -21.45
CA ASN A 144 0.19 -35.08 -21.29
C ASN A 144 -0.67 -35.09 -22.58
N TYR A 145 -0.07 -34.93 -23.77
CA TYR A 145 -0.77 -35.10 -25.06
C TYR A 145 -0.18 -36.29 -25.83
N ALA A 146 -1.04 -37.13 -26.42
CA ALA A 146 -0.62 -38.41 -27.03
C ALA A 146 0.42 -38.27 -28.16
N GLU A 147 0.23 -37.32 -29.09
CA GLU A 147 1.21 -37.08 -30.15
C GLU A 147 2.48 -36.39 -29.63
N HIS A 148 2.39 -35.57 -28.58
CA HIS A 148 3.55 -34.92 -27.99
C HIS A 148 4.44 -35.93 -27.23
N ALA A 149 3.84 -36.92 -26.55
CA ALA A 149 4.58 -38.01 -25.92
C ALA A 149 5.41 -38.79 -26.96
N LYS A 150 4.81 -39.14 -28.12
CA LYS A 150 5.50 -39.81 -29.25
C LYS A 150 6.59 -38.93 -29.86
N GLU A 151 6.32 -37.64 -30.05
CA GLU A 151 7.25 -36.63 -30.57
C GLU A 151 8.49 -36.50 -29.67
N PHE A 152 8.28 -36.33 -28.37
CA PHE A 152 9.34 -36.18 -27.38
C PHE A 152 10.15 -37.48 -27.22
N ASN A 153 9.51 -38.64 -27.13
CA ASN A 153 10.19 -39.94 -27.11
C ASN A 153 11.08 -40.13 -28.35
N SER A 154 10.60 -39.69 -29.52
CA SER A 154 11.32 -39.74 -30.79
C SER A 154 12.51 -38.79 -30.90
N SER A 155 12.64 -37.80 -30.01
CA SER A 155 13.72 -36.80 -30.03
C SER A 155 15.06 -37.32 -29.49
N GLY A 156 15.05 -38.38 -28.69
CA GLY A 156 16.22 -38.87 -27.97
C GLY A 156 16.65 -38.03 -26.75
N PHE A 157 15.89 -37.00 -26.37
CA PHE A 157 16.11 -36.23 -25.13
C PHE A 157 15.37 -36.81 -23.91
N ASP A 158 14.64 -37.91 -24.10
CA ASP A 158 13.98 -38.62 -23.01
C ASP A 158 14.99 -39.34 -22.10
N SER A 159 14.90 -39.03 -20.80
CA SER A 159 15.67 -39.67 -19.73
C SER A 159 14.82 -40.58 -18.83
N SER A 160 13.55 -40.77 -19.20
CA SER A 160 12.57 -41.69 -18.57
C SER A 160 12.32 -42.93 -19.45
N ASP A 161 11.40 -43.81 -19.01
CA ASP A 161 11.12 -45.07 -19.72
C ASP A 161 10.54 -44.86 -21.12
N LYS A 162 10.98 -45.70 -22.07
CA LYS A 162 10.65 -45.66 -23.50
C LYS A 162 9.23 -46.16 -23.81
N VAL A 163 8.22 -45.61 -23.13
CA VAL A 163 6.81 -45.95 -23.31
C VAL A 163 6.08 -44.76 -23.91
N ASP A 164 5.34 -44.98 -25.01
CA ASP A 164 4.66 -43.92 -25.77
C ASP A 164 3.41 -43.35 -25.07
N THR A 165 3.06 -43.88 -23.91
CA THR A 165 2.05 -43.32 -23.00
C THR A 165 2.47 -43.64 -21.57
N PRO A 166 2.77 -42.65 -20.72
CA PRO A 166 3.15 -42.89 -19.33
C PRO A 166 1.96 -43.45 -18.54
N SER A 167 2.22 -44.26 -17.50
CA SER A 167 1.18 -44.84 -16.64
C SER A 167 0.69 -43.89 -15.55
N HIS A 168 1.46 -42.85 -15.24
CA HIS A 168 1.17 -41.81 -14.24
C HIS A 168 1.65 -40.45 -14.79
N PRO A 169 1.00 -39.33 -14.43
CA PRO A 169 1.40 -38.00 -14.90
C PRO A 169 2.77 -37.61 -14.34
N VAL A 170 3.63 -37.04 -15.19
CA VAL A 170 4.97 -36.59 -14.79
C VAL A 170 4.87 -35.19 -14.17
N ILE A 171 4.71 -35.14 -12.85
CA ILE A 171 4.55 -33.87 -12.11
C ILE A 171 5.91 -33.20 -11.88
N PHE A 172 5.99 -31.91 -12.17
CA PHE A 172 7.11 -31.04 -11.80
C PHE A 172 6.60 -29.62 -11.46
N THR A 173 7.51 -28.70 -11.14
CA THR A 173 7.17 -27.29 -10.85
C THR A 173 8.00 -26.30 -11.65
N LYS A 174 7.43 -25.10 -11.84
CA LYS A 174 8.12 -23.90 -12.33
C LYS A 174 8.21 -22.87 -11.21
N ARG A 175 9.42 -22.42 -10.89
CA ARG A 175 9.69 -21.44 -9.83
C ARG A 175 8.92 -20.13 -10.05
N PHE A 176 8.34 -19.53 -9.01
CA PHE A 176 7.56 -18.28 -9.13
C PHE A 176 8.36 -17.11 -9.74
N THR A 177 9.69 -17.12 -9.64
CA THR A 177 10.57 -16.10 -10.25
C THR A 177 10.61 -16.19 -11.77
N SER A 178 10.24 -17.35 -12.34
CA SER A 178 10.06 -17.51 -13.78
C SER A 178 8.81 -16.79 -14.34
N ILE A 179 7.86 -16.39 -13.49
CA ILE A 179 6.57 -15.85 -13.93
C ILE A 179 6.70 -14.42 -14.49
N ILE A 180 6.23 -14.22 -15.71
CA ILE A 180 6.12 -12.90 -16.36
C ILE A 180 4.74 -12.70 -17.02
N GLY A 181 4.34 -11.44 -17.20
CA GLY A 181 3.03 -11.08 -17.77
C GLY A 181 3.02 -11.10 -19.30
N ASP A 182 1.86 -10.79 -19.88
CA ASP A 182 1.73 -10.47 -21.30
C ASP A 182 2.59 -9.24 -21.67
N GLY A 183 3.28 -9.29 -22.79
CA GLY A 183 4.15 -8.22 -23.28
C GLY A 183 5.51 -8.06 -22.56
N GLU A 184 5.75 -8.73 -21.42
CA GLU A 184 7.08 -8.77 -20.81
C GLU A 184 8.05 -9.64 -21.66
N GLU A 185 9.34 -9.27 -21.72
CA GLU A 185 10.33 -10.04 -22.49
C GLU A 185 10.84 -11.27 -21.73
N ILE A 186 11.06 -12.36 -22.48
CA ILE A 186 11.72 -13.57 -22.03
C ILE A 186 13.24 -13.39 -22.17
N PHE A 187 13.99 -13.47 -21.08
CA PHE A 187 15.45 -13.38 -21.10
C PHE A 187 16.06 -14.66 -21.74
N PRO A 188 16.95 -14.56 -22.76
CA PRO A 188 17.44 -15.72 -23.51
C PRO A 188 18.39 -16.67 -22.76
N HIS A 189 18.89 -16.32 -21.56
CA HIS A 189 19.79 -17.15 -20.75
C HIS A 189 21.01 -17.75 -21.51
N PRO A 190 21.79 -16.96 -22.28
CA PRO A 190 22.74 -17.49 -23.27
C PRO A 190 23.92 -18.29 -22.70
N GLU A 191 24.33 -18.04 -21.45
CA GLU A 191 25.36 -18.84 -20.77
C GLU A 191 24.82 -20.18 -20.21
N PHE A 192 23.50 -20.28 -20.09
CA PHE A 192 22.81 -21.43 -19.49
C PHE A 192 22.15 -22.34 -20.53
N THR A 193 21.62 -21.82 -21.65
CA THR A 193 20.99 -22.64 -22.69
C THR A 193 21.13 -22.07 -24.11
N GLN A 194 21.22 -22.98 -25.09
CA GLN A 194 21.07 -22.72 -26.53
C GLN A 194 19.87 -23.50 -27.10
N THR A 195 19.06 -24.12 -26.25
CA THR A 195 17.96 -25.02 -26.60
C THR A 195 16.64 -24.59 -25.95
N ALA A 196 16.42 -23.28 -25.91
CA ALA A 196 15.17 -22.67 -25.45
C ALA A 196 14.02 -23.01 -26.42
N ASP A 197 12.92 -23.49 -25.85
CA ASP A 197 11.76 -24.00 -26.58
C ASP A 197 10.45 -23.50 -25.94
N TYR A 198 9.38 -23.45 -26.73
CA TYR A 198 8.04 -23.00 -26.35
C TYR A 198 7.14 -24.20 -26.08
N GLU A 199 6.23 -24.05 -25.12
CA GLU A 199 5.20 -25.04 -24.81
C GLU A 199 3.91 -24.30 -24.40
N GLY A 200 2.99 -24.08 -25.35
CA GLY A 200 1.71 -23.47 -25.03
C GLY A 200 0.82 -24.40 -24.22
N GLU A 201 0.32 -23.95 -23.08
CA GLU A 201 -0.47 -24.75 -22.15
C GLU A 201 -1.69 -24.00 -21.61
N ILE A 202 -2.64 -24.78 -21.10
CA ILE A 202 -3.79 -24.31 -20.35
C ILE A 202 -3.44 -24.42 -18.86
N GLY A 203 -3.51 -23.32 -18.13
CA GLY A 203 -3.36 -23.28 -16.68
C GLY A 203 -4.72 -23.36 -15.98
N VAL A 204 -4.99 -24.47 -15.29
CA VAL A 204 -6.18 -24.63 -14.44
C VAL A 204 -5.94 -23.91 -13.11
N VAL A 205 -6.88 -23.06 -12.70
CA VAL A 205 -6.80 -22.25 -11.48
C VAL A 205 -7.68 -22.87 -10.40
N ILE A 206 -7.08 -23.21 -9.25
CA ILE A 206 -7.79 -23.75 -8.09
C ILE A 206 -8.56 -22.64 -7.37
N GLY A 207 -9.83 -22.88 -7.06
CA GLY A 207 -10.72 -21.96 -6.33
C GLY A 207 -10.95 -22.29 -4.86
N LYS A 208 -10.82 -23.57 -4.50
CA LYS A 208 -11.25 -24.13 -3.20
C LYS A 208 -10.14 -25.02 -2.67
N PRO A 209 -9.73 -24.89 -1.39
CA PRO A 209 -8.64 -25.69 -0.84
C PRO A 209 -9.02 -27.18 -0.84
N GLY A 210 -8.08 -28.07 -1.18
CA GLY A 210 -8.35 -29.50 -1.34
C GLY A 210 -7.16 -30.40 -1.04
N PHE A 211 -7.40 -31.49 -0.34
CA PHE A 211 -6.45 -32.56 -0.02
C PHE A 211 -7.15 -33.90 -0.20
N ARG A 212 -6.56 -34.81 -0.96
CA ARG A 212 -7.15 -36.10 -1.39
C ARG A 212 -8.53 -35.93 -2.04
N VAL A 213 -8.62 -34.99 -2.97
CA VAL A 213 -9.83 -34.70 -3.75
C VAL A 213 -10.13 -35.88 -4.68
N SER A 214 -11.39 -36.31 -4.76
CA SER A 214 -11.80 -37.36 -5.71
C SER A 214 -11.88 -36.81 -7.14
N GLU A 215 -11.88 -37.69 -8.15
CA GLU A 215 -12.12 -37.26 -9.55
C GLU A 215 -13.52 -36.65 -9.73
N ASP A 216 -14.54 -37.19 -9.06
CA ASP A 216 -15.91 -36.65 -9.11
C ASP A 216 -16.02 -35.25 -8.46
N ASP A 217 -15.29 -35.02 -7.36
CA ASP A 217 -15.24 -33.73 -6.66
C ASP A 217 -14.33 -32.70 -7.36
N ALA A 218 -13.36 -33.14 -8.15
CA ALA A 218 -12.23 -32.32 -8.61
C ALA A 218 -12.65 -31.03 -9.33
N MET A 219 -13.66 -31.08 -10.19
CA MET A 219 -14.14 -29.87 -10.89
C MET A 219 -14.80 -28.86 -9.95
N SER A 220 -15.26 -29.26 -8.76
CA SER A 220 -15.72 -28.31 -7.71
C SER A 220 -14.58 -27.55 -7.03
N HIS A 221 -13.33 -27.92 -7.31
CA HIS A 221 -12.13 -27.20 -6.85
C HIS A 221 -11.54 -26.26 -7.91
N VAL A 222 -12.03 -26.29 -9.15
CA VAL A 222 -11.59 -25.39 -10.22
C VAL A 222 -12.38 -24.08 -10.15
N TRP A 223 -11.68 -22.94 -10.05
CA TRP A 223 -12.29 -21.61 -10.24
C TRP A 223 -12.40 -21.28 -11.72
N GLY A 224 -11.34 -21.53 -12.49
CA GLY A 224 -11.22 -21.04 -13.85
C GLY A 224 -9.91 -21.41 -14.52
N TYR A 225 -9.56 -20.67 -15.57
CA TYR A 225 -8.42 -20.97 -16.44
C TYR A 225 -7.63 -19.70 -16.81
N THR A 226 -6.34 -19.86 -17.09
CA THR A 226 -5.39 -18.87 -17.64
C THR A 226 -4.55 -19.53 -18.74
N ILE A 227 -3.91 -18.76 -19.61
CA ILE A 227 -2.87 -19.30 -20.52
C ILE A 227 -1.55 -19.36 -19.75
N VAL A 228 -0.74 -20.38 -20.04
CA VAL A 228 0.65 -20.53 -19.59
C VAL A 228 1.53 -20.86 -20.80
N ASN A 229 2.77 -20.38 -20.83
CA ASN A 229 3.81 -20.88 -21.73
C ASN A 229 4.91 -21.55 -20.90
N ASP A 230 5.04 -22.87 -20.99
CA ASP A 230 6.04 -23.66 -20.29
C ASP A 230 7.39 -23.65 -21.03
N MET A 231 7.98 -22.46 -21.14
CA MET A 231 9.29 -22.26 -21.76
C MET A 231 10.33 -23.18 -21.14
N THR A 232 11.10 -23.87 -21.98
CA THR A 232 11.95 -25.00 -21.58
C THR A 232 13.36 -24.93 -22.17
N ALA A 233 14.38 -25.07 -21.33
CA ALA A 233 15.77 -25.30 -21.73
C ALA A 233 16.01 -26.82 -21.90
N ARG A 234 15.88 -27.34 -23.13
CA ARG A 234 15.80 -28.79 -23.40
C ARG A 234 17.03 -29.58 -22.96
N GLU A 235 18.22 -29.04 -23.18
CA GLU A 235 19.47 -29.67 -22.72
C GLU A 235 19.49 -29.84 -21.18
N ARG A 236 19.00 -28.85 -20.44
CA ARG A 236 18.95 -28.87 -18.97
C ARG A 236 17.84 -29.77 -18.44
N GLN A 237 16.71 -29.83 -19.13
CA GLN A 237 15.63 -30.81 -18.87
C GLN A 237 16.18 -32.25 -18.96
N ARG A 238 16.94 -32.57 -20.02
CA ARG A 238 17.58 -33.88 -20.22
C ARG A 238 18.66 -34.16 -19.18
N ASP A 239 19.64 -33.26 -19.04
CA ASP A 239 20.90 -33.52 -18.33
C ASP A 239 20.70 -33.72 -16.82
N HIS A 240 19.72 -33.04 -16.22
CA HIS A 240 19.46 -33.10 -14.78
C HIS A 240 18.38 -34.12 -14.39
N LYS A 241 17.68 -34.72 -15.36
CA LYS A 241 16.53 -35.67 -15.22
C LYS A 241 15.29 -35.08 -14.54
N GLN A 242 15.45 -34.40 -13.41
CA GLN A 242 14.42 -33.60 -12.77
C GLN A 242 14.20 -32.33 -13.59
N PHE A 243 13.02 -32.18 -14.18
CA PHE A 243 12.76 -31.12 -15.17
C PHE A 243 12.88 -29.70 -14.59
N TYR A 244 12.70 -29.53 -13.27
CA TYR A 244 12.70 -28.23 -12.56
C TYR A 244 13.74 -27.23 -13.06
N ILE A 245 15.01 -27.61 -13.21
CA ILE A 245 16.07 -26.68 -13.62
C ILE A 245 15.98 -26.26 -15.10
N GLY A 246 15.50 -27.13 -15.98
CA GLY A 246 15.20 -26.78 -17.38
C GLY A 246 13.90 -25.99 -17.55
N LYS A 247 13.04 -25.99 -16.52
CA LYS A 247 11.68 -25.43 -16.52
C LYS A 247 11.53 -24.14 -15.70
N SER A 248 12.43 -23.89 -14.75
CA SER A 248 12.42 -22.77 -13.81
C SER A 248 13.44 -21.62 -14.03
N PRO A 249 14.13 -21.43 -15.18
CA PRO A 249 14.87 -20.20 -15.40
C PRO A 249 13.98 -18.96 -15.25
N ASP A 250 14.55 -17.85 -14.79
CA ASP A 250 13.80 -16.58 -14.70
C ASP A 250 13.16 -16.22 -16.05
N THR A 251 11.97 -15.62 -16.04
CA THR A 251 11.12 -15.35 -17.23
C THR A 251 10.58 -16.56 -18.02
N PHE A 252 10.90 -17.82 -17.67
CA PHE A 252 10.41 -19.00 -18.41
C PHE A 252 8.97 -19.44 -18.08
N CYS A 253 8.16 -18.64 -17.39
CA CYS A 253 6.74 -18.91 -17.17
C CYS A 253 5.84 -17.71 -17.52
N PRO A 254 5.76 -17.27 -18.80
CA PRO A 254 4.72 -16.36 -19.19
C PRO A 254 3.32 -16.88 -18.81
N MET A 255 2.49 -16.02 -18.22
CA MET A 255 1.14 -16.34 -17.77
C MET A 255 0.21 -15.14 -17.93
N GLY A 256 -0.98 -15.36 -18.50
CA GLY A 256 -1.97 -14.31 -18.74
C GLY A 256 -2.61 -14.40 -20.13
N PRO A 257 -3.02 -13.29 -20.75
CA PRO A 257 -3.12 -11.95 -20.16
C PRO A 257 -4.21 -11.88 -19.07
N ILE A 258 -5.18 -12.79 -19.10
CA ILE A 258 -6.33 -12.83 -18.20
C ILE A 258 -6.53 -14.22 -17.60
N ALA A 259 -7.31 -14.28 -16.52
CA ALA A 259 -7.89 -15.53 -16.05
C ALA A 259 -9.42 -15.41 -15.96
N VAL A 260 -10.13 -16.47 -16.36
CA VAL A 260 -11.59 -16.46 -16.56
C VAL A 260 -12.23 -17.63 -15.79
N PRO A 261 -13.33 -17.41 -15.05
CA PRO A 261 -14.05 -18.48 -14.34
C PRO A 261 -14.53 -19.59 -15.30
N ALA A 262 -14.44 -20.84 -14.85
CA ALA A 262 -14.76 -22.03 -15.65
C ALA A 262 -16.22 -22.05 -16.15
N SER A 263 -17.14 -21.41 -15.41
CA SER A 263 -18.55 -21.27 -15.76
C SER A 263 -18.83 -20.23 -16.87
N LYS A 264 -17.80 -19.57 -17.40
CA LYS A 264 -17.88 -18.52 -18.44
C LYS A 264 -17.15 -18.92 -19.73
N LEU A 265 -16.69 -20.16 -19.83
CA LEU A 265 -15.93 -20.72 -20.95
C LEU A 265 -16.60 -21.99 -21.49
N ASP A 266 -16.20 -22.38 -22.71
CA ASP A 266 -16.56 -23.68 -23.26
C ASP A 266 -15.92 -24.84 -22.48
N LYS A 267 -16.60 -25.99 -22.47
CA LYS A 267 -16.08 -27.21 -21.81
C LYS A 267 -14.82 -27.77 -22.46
N VAL A 268 -14.66 -27.53 -23.76
CA VAL A 268 -13.51 -27.97 -24.56
C VAL A 268 -12.75 -26.73 -25.00
N LEU A 269 -11.52 -26.59 -24.53
CA LEU A 269 -10.67 -25.44 -24.85
C LEU A 269 -9.66 -25.86 -25.92
N CYS A 270 -9.53 -25.05 -26.97
CA CYS A 270 -8.47 -25.19 -27.97
C CYS A 270 -7.28 -24.33 -27.54
N VAL A 271 -6.07 -24.87 -27.66
CA VAL A 271 -4.80 -24.16 -27.42
C VAL A 271 -3.98 -24.14 -28.71
N GLN A 272 -3.48 -22.95 -29.06
CA GLN A 272 -2.66 -22.73 -30.25
C GLN A 272 -1.41 -21.92 -29.92
N THR A 273 -0.25 -22.36 -30.41
CA THR A 273 1.01 -21.61 -30.29
C THR A 273 1.51 -21.19 -31.66
N HIS A 274 1.80 -19.90 -31.81
CA HIS A 274 2.47 -19.33 -32.96
C HIS A 274 3.86 -18.82 -32.59
N VAL A 275 4.83 -18.97 -33.49
CA VAL A 275 6.17 -18.35 -33.37
C VAL A 275 6.44 -17.53 -34.62
N ASN A 276 6.67 -16.23 -34.46
CA ASN A 276 6.78 -15.25 -35.56
C ASN A 276 5.60 -15.30 -36.55
N GLY A 277 4.41 -15.63 -36.06
CA GLY A 277 3.19 -15.80 -36.88
C GLY A 277 3.03 -17.18 -37.55
N GLU A 278 4.05 -18.05 -37.51
CA GLU A 278 3.92 -19.45 -37.96
C GLU A 278 3.20 -20.28 -36.90
N LEU A 279 2.09 -20.96 -37.25
CA LEU A 279 1.43 -21.91 -36.35
C LEU A 279 2.36 -23.11 -36.08
N ARG A 280 2.54 -23.44 -34.79
CA ARG A 280 3.42 -24.52 -34.31
C ARG A 280 2.68 -25.62 -33.59
N GLN A 281 1.77 -25.26 -32.67
CA GLN A 281 0.99 -26.20 -31.87
C GLN A 281 -0.50 -25.89 -32.04
N ASN A 282 -1.36 -26.92 -32.09
CA ASN A 282 -2.82 -26.79 -32.20
C ASN A 282 -3.49 -28.09 -31.72
N ALA A 283 -4.13 -28.07 -30.54
CA ALA A 283 -4.91 -29.21 -30.02
C ALA A 283 -5.96 -28.73 -28.99
N THR A 284 -6.73 -29.66 -28.42
CA THR A 284 -7.82 -29.40 -27.49
C THR A 284 -7.64 -30.13 -26.15
N THR A 285 -8.41 -29.73 -25.13
CA THR A 285 -8.47 -30.45 -23.84
C THR A 285 -8.96 -31.89 -23.95
N ASP A 286 -9.61 -32.28 -25.06
CA ASP A 286 -10.05 -33.66 -25.30
C ASP A 286 -8.89 -34.56 -25.77
N ASP A 287 -7.75 -33.99 -26.18
CA ASP A 287 -6.53 -34.69 -26.60
C ASP A 287 -5.58 -35.04 -25.41
N LEU A 288 -6.00 -34.73 -24.18
CA LEU A 288 -5.24 -34.99 -22.94
C LEU A 288 -5.24 -36.49 -22.56
N ILE A 289 -4.07 -37.02 -22.21
CA ILE A 289 -3.90 -38.40 -21.68
C ILE A 289 -4.49 -38.51 -20.27
N PHE A 290 -4.15 -37.57 -19.39
CA PHE A 290 -4.69 -37.46 -18.04
C PHE A 290 -5.60 -36.24 -17.96
N SER A 291 -6.87 -36.49 -17.64
CA SER A 291 -7.90 -35.47 -17.51
C SER A 291 -7.63 -34.54 -16.32
N ILE A 292 -8.15 -33.31 -16.37
CA ILE A 292 -8.03 -32.32 -15.29
C ILE A 292 -8.51 -32.89 -13.93
N PRO A 293 -9.63 -33.63 -13.84
CA PRO A 293 -10.01 -34.36 -12.62
C PRO A 293 -8.93 -35.30 -12.09
N TYR A 294 -8.33 -36.12 -12.96
CA TYR A 294 -7.29 -37.08 -12.57
C TYR A 294 -6.03 -36.36 -12.07
N LEU A 295 -5.64 -35.26 -12.72
CA LEU A 295 -4.52 -34.42 -12.30
C LEU A 295 -4.74 -33.80 -10.91
N ILE A 296 -5.93 -33.23 -10.66
CA ILE A 296 -6.29 -32.63 -9.35
C ILE A 296 -6.29 -33.68 -8.24
N LYS A 297 -6.82 -34.88 -8.51
CA LYS A 297 -6.71 -36.02 -7.60
C LYS A 297 -5.24 -36.36 -7.32
N THR A 298 -4.46 -36.73 -8.34
CA THR A 298 -3.07 -37.16 -8.18
C THR A 298 -2.21 -36.11 -7.46
N MET A 299 -2.36 -34.83 -7.83
CA MET A 299 -1.62 -33.75 -7.18
C MET A 299 -2.07 -33.51 -5.73
N SER A 300 -3.34 -33.78 -5.37
CA SER A 300 -3.84 -33.55 -4.00
C SER A 300 -3.69 -34.75 -3.05
N GLU A 301 -3.31 -35.94 -3.54
CA GLU A 301 -3.17 -37.16 -2.72
C GLU A 301 -2.17 -37.00 -1.55
N GLY A 302 -1.10 -36.22 -1.77
CA GLY A 302 0.01 -36.00 -0.83
C GLY A 302 0.24 -34.55 -0.38
N GLN A 303 -0.41 -33.56 -0.99
CA GLN A 303 -0.26 -32.13 -0.65
C GLN A 303 -1.61 -31.40 -0.76
N THR A 304 -1.77 -30.29 -0.04
CA THR A 304 -2.99 -29.48 -0.09
C THR A 304 -2.90 -28.47 -1.24
N LEU A 305 -3.81 -28.53 -2.19
CA LEU A 305 -4.03 -27.49 -3.20
C LEU A 305 -4.73 -26.30 -2.54
N MET A 306 -4.32 -25.08 -2.90
CA MET A 306 -4.81 -23.82 -2.33
C MET A 306 -5.51 -22.93 -3.39
N PRO A 307 -6.48 -22.08 -3.00
CA PRO A 307 -7.06 -21.08 -3.89
C PRO A 307 -6.00 -20.18 -4.53
N GLY A 308 -6.02 -20.08 -5.86
CA GLY A 308 -5.04 -19.37 -6.69
C GLY A 308 -3.77 -20.16 -7.02
N ASP A 309 -3.68 -21.45 -6.70
CA ASP A 309 -2.67 -22.34 -7.30
C ASP A 309 -3.01 -22.57 -8.78
N VAL A 310 -1.97 -22.64 -9.63
CA VAL A 310 -2.10 -22.86 -11.08
C VAL A 310 -1.47 -24.20 -11.47
N LEU A 311 -2.23 -25.00 -12.20
CA LEU A 311 -1.86 -26.31 -12.74
C LEU A 311 -1.77 -26.22 -14.26
N ALA A 312 -0.55 -26.14 -14.81
CA ALA A 312 -0.30 -26.20 -16.24
C ALA A 312 -0.42 -27.66 -16.73
N THR A 313 -1.35 -27.91 -17.67
CA THR A 313 -1.86 -29.25 -17.97
C THR A 313 -1.00 -30.11 -18.90
N GLY A 314 0.16 -29.63 -19.35
CA GLY A 314 0.93 -30.20 -20.45
C GLY A 314 0.64 -29.53 -21.79
N THR A 315 1.53 -29.75 -22.76
CA THR A 315 1.53 -29.05 -24.06
C THR A 315 1.26 -29.99 -25.26
N PRO A 316 0.67 -29.49 -26.37
CA PRO A 316 0.48 -30.28 -27.59
C PRO A 316 1.76 -30.56 -28.39
N ALA A 317 1.65 -31.43 -29.39
CA ALA A 317 2.73 -31.69 -30.34
C ALA A 317 3.08 -30.45 -31.20
N GLY A 318 4.29 -30.42 -31.74
CA GLY A 318 4.79 -29.36 -32.60
C GLY A 318 5.79 -28.41 -31.93
N VAL A 319 6.31 -28.78 -30.76
CA VAL A 319 7.38 -28.05 -30.04
C VAL A 319 8.67 -27.98 -30.88
N GLY A 320 9.54 -27.00 -30.63
CA GLY A 320 10.77 -26.78 -31.38
C GLY A 320 11.70 -27.98 -31.44
N ILE A 321 11.82 -28.77 -30.37
CA ILE A 321 12.61 -30.01 -30.34
C ILE A 321 12.04 -31.14 -31.22
N GLY A 322 10.73 -31.17 -31.45
CA GLY A 322 10.07 -32.23 -32.23
C GLY A 322 10.25 -32.11 -33.75
N ARG A 323 10.58 -30.90 -34.22
CA ARG A 323 10.78 -30.57 -35.63
C ARG A 323 12.04 -31.24 -36.17
N LYS A 324 12.10 -31.43 -37.50
CA LYS A 324 13.19 -32.15 -38.18
C LYS A 324 13.78 -31.29 -39.31
N PRO A 325 14.94 -30.63 -39.10
CA PRO A 325 15.73 -30.58 -37.87
C PRO A 325 15.03 -29.78 -36.73
N PRO A 326 15.46 -29.93 -35.47
CA PRO A 326 14.96 -29.12 -34.35
C PRO A 326 15.13 -27.63 -34.58
N VAL A 327 14.17 -26.83 -34.12
CA VAL A 327 14.15 -25.37 -34.26
C VAL A 327 13.88 -24.71 -32.91
N TYR A 328 14.97 -24.33 -32.23
CA TYR A 328 14.93 -23.59 -30.96
C TYR A 328 14.74 -22.09 -31.19
N LEU A 329 14.22 -21.43 -30.16
CA LEU A 329 13.94 -20.00 -30.12
C LEU A 329 15.23 -19.17 -30.10
N ARG A 330 15.16 -17.96 -30.65
CA ARG A 330 16.27 -17.03 -30.82
C ARG A 330 15.92 -15.63 -30.31
N PRO A 331 16.92 -14.81 -29.92
CA PRO A 331 16.73 -13.39 -29.65
C PRO A 331 15.92 -12.70 -30.76
N GLY A 332 14.85 -12.01 -30.38
CA GLY A 332 13.90 -11.38 -31.29
C GLY A 332 12.72 -12.23 -31.75
N ASP A 333 12.71 -13.55 -31.54
CA ASP A 333 11.53 -14.37 -31.81
C ASP A 333 10.36 -13.95 -30.90
N THR A 334 9.15 -13.93 -31.45
CA THR A 334 7.90 -13.64 -30.72
C THR A 334 7.04 -14.88 -30.66
N ILE A 335 6.65 -15.29 -29.45
CA ILE A 335 5.76 -16.42 -29.18
C ILE A 335 4.39 -15.85 -28.80
N ALA A 336 3.33 -16.38 -29.41
CA ALA A 336 1.95 -16.04 -29.11
C ALA A 336 1.14 -17.32 -28.86
N VAL A 337 0.68 -17.52 -27.62
CA VAL A 337 -0.16 -18.64 -27.21
C VAL A 337 -1.60 -18.14 -27.05
N SER A 338 -2.54 -18.72 -27.81
CA SER A 338 -3.96 -18.39 -27.76
C SER A 338 -4.77 -19.56 -27.18
N VAL A 339 -5.80 -19.27 -26.39
CA VAL A 339 -6.75 -20.28 -25.89
C VAL A 339 -8.19 -19.77 -26.02
N THR A 340 -9.13 -20.67 -26.35
CA THR A 340 -10.58 -20.37 -26.44
C THR A 340 -11.05 -19.54 -25.24
N GLY A 341 -11.57 -18.33 -25.50
CA GLY A 341 -12.11 -17.42 -24.48
C GLY A 341 -11.11 -16.74 -23.54
N LEU A 342 -9.81 -17.08 -23.60
CA LEU A 342 -8.75 -16.45 -22.79
C LEU A 342 -7.93 -15.39 -23.57
N GLY A 343 -8.17 -15.26 -24.87
CA GLY A 343 -7.42 -14.34 -25.73
C GLY A 343 -6.05 -14.92 -26.14
N THR A 344 -5.01 -14.08 -26.09
CA THR A 344 -3.65 -14.42 -26.53
C THR A 344 -2.61 -13.84 -25.58
N LEU A 345 -1.69 -14.68 -25.13
CA LEU A 345 -0.49 -14.35 -24.36
C LEU A 345 0.70 -14.23 -25.31
N THR A 346 1.32 -13.05 -25.37
CA THR A 346 2.37 -12.72 -26.35
C THR A 346 3.64 -12.24 -25.66
N ASN A 347 4.78 -12.88 -25.95
CA ASN A 347 6.07 -12.53 -25.37
C ASN A 347 7.19 -12.62 -26.42
N ARG A 348 8.17 -11.71 -26.33
CA ARG A 348 9.36 -11.67 -27.19
C ARG A 348 10.57 -12.22 -26.45
N ILE A 349 11.44 -12.96 -27.12
CA ILE A 349 12.78 -13.27 -26.60
C ILE A 349 13.63 -11.99 -26.66
N ALA A 350 14.11 -11.54 -25.50
CA ALA A 350 14.97 -10.38 -25.37
C ALA A 350 16.28 -10.50 -26.16
N ASP A 351 16.92 -9.37 -26.40
CA ASP A 351 18.24 -9.33 -27.03
C ASP A 351 19.32 -9.94 -26.09
N LEU A 352 20.38 -10.52 -26.66
CA LEU A 352 21.41 -11.25 -25.88
C LEU A 352 22.08 -10.42 -24.76
N ASN A 353 22.10 -9.10 -24.92
CA ASN A 353 22.72 -8.16 -23.98
C ASN A 353 21.72 -7.57 -22.96
N SER A 354 20.43 -7.93 -23.02
CA SER A 354 19.42 -7.46 -22.07
C SER A 354 19.71 -8.01 -20.66
N PRO A 355 19.60 -7.18 -19.60
CA PRO A 355 19.75 -7.68 -18.23
C PRO A 355 18.57 -8.56 -17.84
N ASN A 356 18.80 -9.62 -17.05
CA ASN A 356 17.72 -10.40 -16.44
C ASN A 356 16.81 -9.46 -15.60
N PRO A 357 15.52 -9.28 -15.97
CA PRO A 357 14.64 -8.33 -15.30
C PRO A 357 14.26 -8.77 -13.87
N ILE A 358 14.31 -10.06 -13.59
CA ILE A 358 13.87 -10.65 -12.33
C ILE A 358 14.85 -10.35 -11.19
N VAL A 359 16.15 -10.18 -11.47
CA VAL A 359 17.14 -9.76 -10.47
C VAL A 359 16.74 -8.43 -9.83
N LYS A 360 16.33 -7.44 -10.63
CA LYS A 360 15.82 -6.15 -10.11
C LYS A 360 14.49 -6.32 -9.35
N ARG A 361 13.59 -7.17 -9.87
CA ARG A 361 12.30 -7.48 -9.23
C ARG A 361 12.48 -8.07 -7.83
N VAL A 362 13.51 -8.92 -7.63
CA VAL A 362 13.83 -9.56 -6.34
C VAL A 362 14.69 -8.68 -5.43
N GLN A 363 15.62 -7.87 -5.98
CA GLN A 363 16.43 -6.92 -5.19
C GLN A 363 15.60 -5.93 -4.38
N ASN A 364 14.40 -5.59 -4.85
CA ASN A 364 13.47 -4.70 -4.16
C ASN A 364 12.62 -5.39 -3.08
N ILE A 365 12.71 -6.71 -2.91
CA ILE A 365 11.95 -7.46 -1.89
C ILE A 365 12.65 -7.31 -0.53
N SER A 366 12.25 -6.30 0.23
CA SER A 366 12.68 -6.13 1.62
C SER A 366 11.79 -6.92 2.58
N HIS A 367 12.39 -7.80 3.38
CA HIS A 367 11.75 -8.37 4.59
C HIS A 367 11.86 -7.45 5.81
N LEU A 368 12.43 -6.25 5.65
CA LEU A 368 12.48 -5.19 6.66
C LEU A 368 11.40 -4.15 6.31
N PRO A 369 10.21 -4.20 6.93
CA PRO A 369 9.16 -3.23 6.66
C PRO A 369 9.54 -1.85 7.20
N GLN A 370 9.37 -0.81 6.39
CA GLN A 370 9.42 0.56 6.88
C GLN A 370 8.09 0.89 7.59
N THR A 371 8.19 1.27 8.85
CA THR A 371 7.04 1.73 9.66
C THR A 371 6.48 3.06 9.13
N ASN A 372 5.25 3.40 9.50
CA ASN A 372 4.47 4.55 9.01
C ASN A 372 4.14 4.61 7.50
N THR A 373 4.70 3.73 6.65
CA THR A 373 4.49 3.75 5.18
C THR A 373 3.03 3.66 4.74
N THR A 374 2.14 3.06 5.53
CA THR A 374 0.71 2.99 5.22
C THR A 374 -0.02 4.33 5.31
N LYS A 375 0.54 5.35 5.95
CA LYS A 375 0.01 6.73 5.90
C LYS A 375 0.47 7.47 4.64
N SER A 376 1.70 7.19 4.22
CA SER A 376 2.33 7.76 3.02
C SER A 376 1.96 6.92 1.78
N VAL A 377 0.66 6.86 1.52
CA VAL A 377 -0.05 6.09 0.48
C VAL A 377 0.52 6.27 -0.92
N ASP A 378 1.10 7.44 -1.18
CA ASP A 378 1.77 7.86 -2.40
C ASP A 378 3.21 8.31 -2.04
N THR A 379 4.20 7.60 -2.57
CA THR A 379 5.62 7.87 -2.30
C THR A 379 6.15 9.10 -3.04
N SER A 380 5.41 9.66 -4.01
CA SER A 380 5.76 10.94 -4.66
C SER A 380 5.65 12.14 -3.72
N MET A 381 4.92 12.01 -2.59
CA MET A 381 4.88 13.01 -1.52
C MET A 381 6.13 13.02 -0.63
N LEU A 382 7.07 12.09 -0.82
CA LEU A 382 8.30 11.96 0.00
C LEU A 382 9.52 12.43 -0.79
N THR A 383 10.26 13.38 -0.22
CA THR A 383 11.53 13.86 -0.79
C THR A 383 12.69 13.03 -0.26
N GLN A 384 13.68 12.73 -1.11
CA GLN A 384 14.92 12.08 -0.67
C GLN A 384 15.86 13.11 -0.03
N ILE A 385 16.03 13.01 1.29
CA ILE A 385 16.76 13.97 2.13
C ILE A 385 17.63 13.17 3.11
N ASN A 386 18.93 13.47 3.20
CA ASN A 386 19.89 12.69 4.01
C ASN A 386 19.86 11.17 3.71
N ASN A 387 19.64 10.79 2.44
CA ASN A 387 19.42 9.40 1.98
C ASN A 387 18.19 8.69 2.60
N LYS A 388 17.20 9.46 3.09
CA LYS A 388 15.93 8.97 3.64
C LYS A 388 14.76 9.56 2.84
N PRO A 389 13.65 8.83 2.65
CA PRO A 389 12.38 9.44 2.25
C PRO A 389 11.79 10.17 3.46
N LEU A 390 11.70 11.51 3.40
CA LEU A 390 11.05 12.35 4.40
C LEU A 390 9.89 13.13 3.76
N PHE A 391 8.81 13.34 4.50
CA PHE A 391 7.75 14.27 4.09
C PHE A 391 8.25 15.71 4.25
N TYR A 392 8.22 16.48 3.15
CA TYR A 392 8.73 17.85 3.07
C TYR A 392 7.79 18.68 2.18
N LYS A 393 7.40 19.87 2.67
CA LYS A 393 6.57 20.84 1.95
C LYS A 393 7.17 22.24 2.01
N HIS A 394 7.24 22.89 0.84
CA HIS A 394 7.62 24.29 0.68
C HIS A 394 6.36 25.15 0.50
N LEU A 395 6.34 26.32 1.14
CA LEU A 395 5.27 27.33 0.98
C LEU A 395 5.88 28.73 0.82
N GLY A 396 5.23 29.58 0.03
CA GLY A 396 5.67 30.96 -0.20
C GLY A 396 6.62 31.12 -1.39
N ASP A 397 7.39 32.19 -1.40
CA ASP A 397 8.34 32.52 -2.48
C ASP A 397 9.78 32.22 -2.03
N SER A 398 10.47 31.33 -2.75
CA SER A 398 11.82 30.87 -2.43
C SER A 398 12.91 31.94 -2.48
N LYS A 399 12.58 33.16 -2.94
CA LYS A 399 13.48 34.34 -2.88
C LYS A 399 13.39 35.12 -1.57
N LYS A 400 12.41 34.82 -0.71
CA LYS A 400 12.22 35.48 0.59
C LYS A 400 13.04 34.79 1.68
N SER A 401 13.22 35.45 2.82
CA SER A 401 14.03 34.90 3.91
C SER A 401 13.48 33.54 4.38
N PRO A 402 14.32 32.50 4.51
CA PRO A 402 13.85 31.16 4.80
C PRO A 402 13.57 30.96 6.28
N ILE A 403 12.45 30.28 6.57
CA ILE A 403 12.07 29.78 7.89
C ILE A 403 11.96 28.25 7.81
N VAL A 404 12.72 27.54 8.65
CA VAL A 404 12.63 26.07 8.78
C VAL A 404 11.88 25.71 10.06
N PHE A 405 10.92 24.78 9.97
CA PHE A 405 10.05 24.38 11.07
C PHE A 405 10.39 22.98 11.58
N ILE A 406 10.63 22.82 12.88
CA ILE A 406 11.04 21.55 13.51
C ILE A 406 10.06 21.21 14.65
N HIS A 407 9.17 20.24 14.44
CA HIS A 407 8.11 19.93 15.42
C HIS A 407 8.61 19.12 16.63
N GLY A 408 7.79 19.08 17.68
CA GLY A 408 8.06 18.32 18.91
C GLY A 408 7.83 16.81 18.82
N LEU A 409 8.17 16.11 19.91
CA LEU A 409 7.91 14.69 20.10
C LEU A 409 6.40 14.41 20.05
N GLY A 410 5.98 13.65 19.03
CA GLY A 410 4.56 13.36 18.79
C GLY A 410 3.77 14.48 18.11
N GLY A 411 4.46 15.49 17.58
CA GLY A 411 3.91 16.44 16.62
C GLY A 411 4.09 15.99 15.16
N SER A 412 3.72 16.87 14.24
CA SER A 412 4.10 16.85 12.82
C SER A 412 4.25 18.30 12.33
N SER A 413 4.62 18.50 11.08
CA SER A 413 4.63 19.81 10.41
C SER A 413 3.30 20.58 10.50
N GLU A 414 2.16 19.89 10.66
CA GLU A 414 0.85 20.52 10.82
C GLU A 414 0.63 21.24 12.16
N PHE A 415 1.49 21.03 13.16
CA PHE A 415 1.49 21.82 14.40
C PHE A 415 1.63 23.32 14.13
N TYR A 416 2.34 23.70 13.05
CA TYR A 416 2.61 25.08 12.71
C TYR A 416 1.57 25.73 11.77
N THR A 417 0.66 24.95 11.19
CA THR A 417 -0.31 25.46 10.22
C THR A 417 -1.20 26.59 10.78
N PRO A 418 -1.74 26.52 12.02
CA PRO A 418 -2.47 27.64 12.63
C PRO A 418 -1.62 28.91 12.81
N LEU A 419 -0.36 28.76 13.22
CA LEU A 419 0.58 29.88 13.38
C LEU A 419 0.85 30.54 12.03
N ILE A 420 1.17 29.76 10.99
CA ILE A 420 1.49 30.23 9.64
C ILE A 420 0.34 31.06 9.04
N ASP A 421 -0.90 30.62 9.20
CA ASP A 421 -2.06 31.32 8.67
C ASP A 421 -2.48 32.54 9.51
N SER A 422 -2.28 32.51 10.83
CA SER A 422 -2.69 33.61 11.72
C SER A 422 -1.90 34.92 11.53
N ILE A 423 -0.65 34.85 11.05
CA ILE A 423 0.23 36.00 10.76
C ILE A 423 0.77 35.96 9.32
N ASP A 424 0.14 35.14 8.45
CA ASP A 424 0.40 35.01 7.01
C ASP A 424 1.90 34.85 6.62
N LEU A 425 2.65 34.02 7.36
CA LEU A 425 4.10 33.86 7.18
C LEU A 425 4.50 33.52 5.73
N LYS A 426 3.62 32.84 4.99
CA LYS A 426 3.81 32.42 3.59
C LYS A 426 3.87 33.58 2.58
N THR A 427 3.38 34.77 2.92
CA THR A 427 3.56 35.96 2.05
C THR A 427 4.80 36.77 2.41
N ALA A 428 5.29 36.69 3.65
CA ALA A 428 6.52 37.35 4.11
C ALA A 428 7.80 36.54 3.86
N HIS A 429 7.74 35.21 3.90
CA HIS A 429 8.91 34.32 3.98
C HIS A 429 8.85 33.13 3.01
N SER A 430 9.97 32.41 2.90
CA SER A 430 10.04 31.07 2.31
C SER A 430 9.92 30.04 3.44
N LEU A 431 8.86 29.24 3.47
CA LEU A 431 8.60 28.31 4.57
C LEU A 431 8.98 26.88 4.17
N HIS A 432 9.77 26.23 5.03
CA HIS A 432 10.28 24.88 4.83
C HIS A 432 9.80 24.03 6.01
N LEU A 433 8.76 23.23 5.78
CA LEU A 433 8.20 22.33 6.79
C LEU A 433 8.48 20.89 6.41
N PHE A 434 8.76 20.06 7.41
CA PHE A 434 8.98 18.63 7.21
C PHE A 434 8.55 17.87 8.47
N ASP A 435 8.34 16.56 8.31
CA ASP A 435 8.14 15.66 9.45
C ASP A 435 9.46 14.96 9.78
N LEU A 436 9.84 14.95 11.07
CA LEU A 436 10.98 14.20 11.59
C LEU A 436 10.84 12.70 11.28
N GLU A 437 11.96 11.98 11.12
CA GLU A 437 11.92 10.54 10.83
C GLU A 437 11.01 9.78 11.82
N GLY A 438 10.08 8.97 11.28
CA GLY A 438 9.08 8.22 12.04
C GLY A 438 7.84 9.01 12.54
N HIS A 439 7.73 10.31 12.29
CA HIS A 439 6.57 11.12 12.66
C HIS A 439 5.69 11.46 11.45
N GLY A 440 4.42 11.78 11.69
CA GLY A 440 3.50 12.32 10.67
C GLY A 440 3.41 11.43 9.42
N LEU A 441 3.96 11.91 8.29
CA LEU A 441 4.09 11.18 7.02
C LEU A 441 5.54 10.75 6.68
N SER A 442 6.52 11.03 7.54
CA SER A 442 7.87 10.49 7.41
C SER A 442 7.93 9.05 7.93
N PRO A 443 8.34 8.04 7.14
CA PRO A 443 8.61 6.69 7.61
C PRO A 443 9.88 6.62 8.48
N THR A 444 10.11 5.47 9.11
CA THR A 444 11.42 5.13 9.70
C THR A 444 11.79 3.67 9.41
N SER A 445 13.07 3.44 9.10
CA SER A 445 13.66 2.11 8.88
C SER A 445 13.89 1.40 10.22
N PRO A 446 13.64 0.07 10.34
CA PRO A 446 13.95 -0.68 11.57
C PRO A 446 15.44 -0.70 11.91
N LEU A 447 16.33 -0.38 10.96
CA LEU A 447 17.77 -0.24 11.18
C LEU A 447 18.20 1.14 11.71
N ASN A 448 17.35 2.16 11.59
CA ASN A 448 17.70 3.53 11.98
C ASN A 448 17.51 3.72 13.49
N ARG A 449 18.61 4.03 14.18
CA ARG A 449 18.61 4.52 15.56
C ARG A 449 18.54 6.05 15.54
N LEU A 450 17.46 6.61 16.08
CA LEU A 450 17.27 8.06 16.14
C LEU A 450 17.98 8.67 17.36
N SER A 451 18.48 9.89 17.20
CA SER A 451 19.03 10.76 18.24
C SER A 451 18.82 12.24 17.85
N ILE A 452 19.11 13.17 18.77
CA ILE A 452 19.08 14.61 18.46
C ILE A 452 20.06 14.94 17.32
N GLU A 453 21.22 14.29 17.29
CA GLU A 453 22.20 14.41 16.21
C GLU A 453 21.67 13.83 14.88
N SER A 454 21.00 12.67 14.87
CA SER A 454 20.47 12.12 13.60
C SER A 454 19.39 13.02 12.99
N PHE A 455 18.53 13.62 13.81
CA PHE A 455 17.56 14.63 13.36
C PHE A 455 18.24 15.94 12.93
N THR A 456 19.43 16.25 13.46
CA THR A 456 20.22 17.43 13.05
C THR A 456 20.78 17.27 11.63
N GLU A 457 21.24 16.07 11.28
CA GLU A 457 21.65 15.76 9.90
C GLU A 457 20.47 15.79 8.92
N ASP A 458 19.28 15.37 9.37
CA ASP A 458 18.05 15.50 8.57
C ASP A 458 17.70 16.98 8.31
N VAL A 459 17.82 17.85 9.33
CA VAL A 459 17.70 19.32 9.17
C VAL A 459 18.76 19.88 8.22
N ASN A 460 20.01 19.41 8.28
CA ASN A 460 21.02 19.82 7.31
C ASN A 460 20.61 19.44 5.87
N GLY A 461 20.03 18.26 5.69
CA GLY A 461 19.44 17.83 4.43
C GLY A 461 18.28 18.73 3.95
N ILE A 462 17.44 19.26 4.85
CA ILE A 462 16.42 20.28 4.49
C ILE A 462 17.11 21.54 3.95
N PHE A 463 18.15 22.03 4.64
CA PHE A 463 18.90 23.22 4.21
C PHE A 463 19.55 23.02 2.84
N GLU A 464 20.13 21.84 2.58
CA GLU A 464 20.75 21.51 1.29
C GLU A 464 19.72 21.39 0.17
N SER A 465 18.62 20.66 0.40
CA SER A 465 17.50 20.54 -0.56
C SER A 465 16.88 21.90 -0.91
N ALA A 466 16.75 22.78 0.09
CA ALA A 466 16.24 24.14 -0.08
C ALA A 466 17.28 25.17 -0.57
N ASN A 467 18.55 24.78 -0.78
CA ASN A 467 19.67 25.66 -1.13
C ASN A 467 19.93 26.80 -0.12
N ILE A 468 19.59 26.59 1.15
CA ILE A 468 19.78 27.54 2.25
C ILE A 468 21.23 27.49 2.74
N THR A 469 22.02 28.49 2.36
CA THR A 469 23.45 28.57 2.72
C THR A 469 23.72 29.35 4.00
N SER A 470 22.94 30.38 4.32
CA SER A 470 23.07 31.19 5.54
C SER A 470 21.79 31.96 5.87
N GLY A 471 21.76 32.58 7.05
CA GLY A 471 20.78 33.61 7.41
C GLY A 471 19.36 33.14 7.74
N ALA A 472 19.10 31.84 7.83
CA ALA A 472 17.76 31.30 8.06
C ALA A 472 17.22 31.58 9.46
N SER A 473 15.89 31.63 9.57
CA SER A 473 15.21 31.49 10.86
C SER A 473 14.85 30.03 11.10
N ILE A 474 14.88 29.57 12.35
CA ILE A 474 14.31 28.26 12.74
C ILE A 474 13.22 28.48 13.78
N ILE A 475 12.06 27.86 13.59
CA ILE A 475 10.98 27.78 14.58
C ILE A 475 10.84 26.33 15.01
N ALA A 476 11.03 26.07 16.30
CA ALA A 476 11.11 24.73 16.83
C ALA A 476 10.27 24.57 18.10
N HIS A 477 9.79 23.34 18.37
CA HIS A 477 8.93 23.01 19.52
C HIS A 477 9.46 21.79 20.27
N SER A 478 9.40 21.80 21.61
CA SER A 478 9.69 20.65 22.46
C SER A 478 11.04 19.98 22.11
N MET A 479 11.09 18.66 21.92
CA MET A 479 12.27 17.91 21.42
C MET A 479 12.92 18.56 20.17
N GLY A 480 12.13 19.15 19.28
CA GLY A 480 12.61 19.87 18.11
C GLY A 480 13.48 21.08 18.45
N CYS A 481 13.28 21.71 19.62
CA CYS A 481 14.16 22.78 20.11
C CYS A 481 15.59 22.27 20.37
N LEU A 482 15.75 21.04 20.87
CA LEU A 482 17.09 20.46 21.06
C LEU A 482 17.77 20.17 19.72
N VAL A 483 17.01 19.72 18.73
CA VAL A 483 17.52 19.55 17.34
C VAL A 483 17.93 20.89 16.75
N ALA A 484 17.12 21.94 16.93
CA ALA A 484 17.41 23.30 16.45
C ALA A 484 18.66 23.92 17.11
N VAL A 485 18.81 23.75 18.43
CA VAL A 485 19.99 24.17 19.20
C VAL A 485 21.23 23.39 18.76
N ASN A 486 21.14 22.07 18.64
CA ASN A 486 22.26 21.25 18.17
C ASN A 486 22.67 21.62 16.73
N PHE A 487 21.71 21.87 15.83
CA PHE A 487 21.98 22.38 14.48
C PHE A 487 22.69 23.75 14.50
N ALA A 488 22.22 24.70 15.30
CA ALA A 488 22.86 26.01 15.42
C ALA A 488 24.29 25.95 16.00
N LEU A 489 24.61 24.91 16.78
CA LEU A 489 25.95 24.63 17.31
C LEU A 489 26.86 23.92 16.29
N THR A 490 26.35 22.94 15.54
CA THR A 490 27.15 22.17 14.57
C THR A 490 27.28 22.84 13.20
N HIS A 491 26.34 23.71 12.83
CA HIS A 491 26.29 24.41 11.54
C HIS A 491 26.38 25.95 11.71
N PRO A 492 27.50 26.48 12.24
CA PRO A 492 27.70 27.91 12.41
C PRO A 492 27.49 28.70 11.11
N GLY A 493 26.86 29.86 11.21
CA GLY A 493 26.53 30.75 10.09
C GLY A 493 25.21 30.41 9.36
N LYS A 494 24.65 29.20 9.53
CA LYS A 494 23.38 28.83 8.86
C LYS A 494 22.14 29.53 9.45
N VAL A 495 22.15 29.87 10.74
CA VAL A 495 20.97 30.38 11.49
C VAL A 495 21.19 31.80 12.04
N SER A 496 20.25 32.72 11.75
CA SER A 496 20.25 34.12 12.21
C SER A 496 19.26 34.39 13.36
N LYS A 497 18.09 33.75 13.31
CA LYS A 497 17.02 33.83 14.31
C LYS A 497 16.59 32.43 14.74
N LEU A 498 16.47 32.19 16.04
CA LEU A 498 16.10 30.90 16.61
C LEU A 498 14.90 31.10 17.54
N ILE A 499 13.76 30.46 17.25
CA ILE A 499 12.56 30.52 18.08
C ILE A 499 12.32 29.15 18.69
N LEU A 500 12.34 29.07 20.02
CA LEU A 500 12.20 27.84 20.80
C LEU A 500 10.90 27.88 21.60
N LEU A 501 9.90 27.09 21.20
CA LEU A 501 8.61 26.94 21.86
C LEU A 501 8.70 25.75 22.85
N GLY A 502 8.88 26.05 24.14
CA GLY A 502 9.09 25.06 25.20
C GLY A 502 10.32 24.17 24.98
N PRO A 503 11.57 24.68 25.10
CA PRO A 503 12.77 23.86 25.08
C PRO A 503 12.86 22.96 26.34
N PRO A 504 12.91 21.63 26.23
CA PRO A 504 13.01 20.74 27.38
C PRO A 504 14.44 20.73 27.98
N PRO A 505 14.64 20.15 29.18
CA PRO A 505 15.97 19.99 29.78
C PRO A 505 16.96 19.27 28.85
N SER A 506 18.22 19.70 28.89
CA SER A 506 19.31 19.11 28.11
C SER A 506 20.55 18.89 29.00
N PRO A 507 20.86 17.65 29.40
CA PRO A 507 20.09 16.42 29.17
C PRO A 507 18.80 16.40 30.01
N LEU A 508 17.92 15.41 29.79
CA LEU A 508 16.89 15.07 30.77
C LEU A 508 17.52 14.59 32.08
N LEU A 509 16.82 14.78 33.20
CA LEU A 509 17.18 14.14 34.47
C LEU A 509 17.01 12.61 34.35
N GLU A 510 17.75 11.86 35.16
CA GLU A 510 17.76 10.39 35.10
C GLU A 510 16.36 9.77 35.28
N ALA A 511 15.52 10.35 36.15
CA ALA A 511 14.14 9.91 36.36
C ALA A 511 13.28 10.10 35.08
N ASP A 512 13.38 11.26 34.43
CA ASP A 512 12.60 11.60 33.24
C ASP A 512 13.08 10.87 31.99
N SER A 513 14.39 10.64 31.88
CA SER A 513 14.99 9.76 30.87
C SER A 513 14.45 8.33 31.00
N ASN A 514 14.51 7.75 32.20
CA ASN A 514 13.96 6.42 32.48
C ASN A 514 12.44 6.34 32.23
N ALA A 515 11.67 7.35 32.64
CA ALA A 515 10.23 7.42 32.36
C ALA A 515 9.93 7.54 30.85
N THR A 516 10.79 8.22 30.09
CA THR A 516 10.67 8.36 28.63
C THR A 516 11.04 7.07 27.90
N PHE A 517 12.05 6.33 28.36
CA PHE A 517 12.30 4.96 27.88
C PHE A 517 11.15 4.00 28.21
N ALA A 518 10.56 4.08 29.40
CA ALA A 518 9.37 3.30 29.76
C ALA A 518 8.15 3.65 28.88
N ARG A 519 7.99 4.93 28.50
CA ARG A 519 6.97 5.37 27.52
C ARG A 519 7.19 4.76 26.14
N ALA A 520 8.45 4.69 25.67
CA ALA A 520 8.80 4.06 24.40
C ALA A 520 8.39 2.57 24.36
N GLU A 521 8.64 1.83 25.43
CA GLU A 521 8.25 0.43 25.53
C GLU A 521 6.74 0.24 25.65
N MET A 522 6.05 1.17 26.33
CA MET A 522 4.59 1.15 26.44
C MET A 522 3.89 1.33 25.08
N VAL A 523 4.36 2.24 24.22
CA VAL A 523 3.77 2.41 22.88
C VAL A 523 4.10 1.25 21.94
N ARG A 524 5.28 0.62 22.06
CA ARG A 524 5.58 -0.64 21.33
C ARG A 524 4.64 -1.77 21.71
N THR A 525 4.38 -1.91 23.02
CA THR A 525 3.56 -3.00 23.56
C THR A 525 2.06 -2.79 23.34
N LYS A 526 1.57 -1.55 23.35
CA LYS A 526 0.12 -1.23 23.43
C LYS A 526 -0.37 -0.14 22.46
N GLY A 527 0.49 0.37 21.57
CA GLY A 527 0.18 1.47 20.65
C GLY A 527 0.05 2.84 21.32
N MET A 528 -0.10 3.89 20.51
CA MET A 528 -0.19 5.29 20.99
C MET A 528 -1.34 5.52 21.98
N ALA A 529 -2.48 4.83 21.81
CA ALA A 529 -3.65 4.95 22.67
C ALA A 529 -3.36 4.64 24.15
N ALA A 530 -2.30 3.89 24.48
CA ALA A 530 -1.90 3.62 25.85
C ALA A 530 -1.21 4.79 26.56
N VAL A 531 -0.73 5.81 25.83
CA VAL A 531 -0.02 6.97 26.41
C VAL A 531 -0.69 8.31 26.11
N VAL A 532 -1.48 8.43 25.03
CA VAL A 532 -2.10 9.67 24.56
C VAL A 532 -2.77 10.47 25.68
N ASP A 533 -3.64 9.83 26.47
CA ASP A 533 -4.41 10.49 27.52
C ASP A 533 -3.51 11.07 28.62
N VAL A 534 -2.47 10.35 29.02
CA VAL A 534 -1.50 10.78 30.04
C VAL A 534 -0.62 11.91 29.51
N VAL A 535 -0.11 11.78 28.28
CA VAL A 535 0.76 12.77 27.64
C VAL A 535 0.00 14.06 27.32
N ALA A 536 -1.25 13.98 26.88
CA ALA A 536 -2.10 15.15 26.65
C ALA A 536 -2.51 15.84 27.97
N ALA A 537 -2.83 15.07 29.01
CA ALA A 537 -3.21 15.62 30.31
C ALA A 537 -2.04 16.29 31.05
N ALA A 538 -0.81 15.78 30.90
CA ALA A 538 0.40 16.42 31.43
C ALA A 538 0.83 17.63 30.57
N GLY A 539 0.75 17.51 29.24
CA GLY A 539 1.24 18.54 28.33
C GLY A 539 0.36 19.80 28.21
N THR A 540 -0.89 19.79 28.69
CA THR A 540 -1.81 20.94 28.57
C THR A 540 -2.13 21.59 29.92
N SER A 541 -2.34 22.90 29.95
CA SER A 541 -2.61 23.64 31.19
C SER A 541 -3.94 23.26 31.84
N ALA A 542 -4.10 23.50 33.14
CA ALA A 542 -5.38 23.35 33.84
C ALA A 542 -6.46 24.26 33.22
N THR A 543 -6.06 25.43 32.73
CA THR A 543 -6.95 26.37 32.03
C THR A 543 -7.40 25.80 30.68
N THR A 544 -6.49 25.28 29.84
CA THR A 544 -6.83 24.58 28.59
C THR A 544 -7.76 23.40 28.84
N LYS A 545 -7.45 22.55 29.83
CA LYS A 545 -8.25 21.37 30.21
C LYS A 545 -9.66 21.74 30.71
N ALA A 546 -9.88 22.98 31.16
CA ALA A 546 -11.19 23.49 31.55
C ALA A 546 -11.94 24.18 30.38
N SER A 547 -11.29 25.07 29.63
CA SER A 547 -11.95 26.01 28.70
C SER A 547 -11.59 25.88 27.22
N ASN A 548 -10.53 25.16 26.85
CA ASN A 548 -10.11 24.98 25.45
C ASN A 548 -10.05 23.49 25.08
N GLN A 549 -11.22 22.84 25.04
CA GLN A 549 -11.34 21.42 24.66
C GLN A 549 -10.87 21.14 23.22
N LEU A 550 -10.88 22.15 22.33
CA LEU A 550 -10.37 22.02 20.97
C LEU A 550 -8.85 21.82 20.95
N ALA A 551 -8.10 22.54 21.80
CA ALA A 551 -6.66 22.31 21.96
C ALA A 551 -6.38 20.91 22.54
N VAL A 552 -7.12 20.49 23.58
CA VAL A 552 -6.99 19.13 24.13
C VAL A 552 -7.24 18.06 23.05
N ALA A 553 -8.26 18.26 22.22
CA ALA A 553 -8.54 17.37 21.09
C ALA A 553 -7.42 17.38 20.03
N ALA A 554 -6.90 18.56 19.67
CA ALA A 554 -5.79 18.71 18.72
C ALA A 554 -4.51 17.99 19.21
N VAL A 555 -4.15 18.15 20.49
CA VAL A 555 -3.04 17.43 21.13
C VAL A 555 -3.25 15.91 21.08
N ARG A 556 -4.45 15.43 21.48
CA ARG A 556 -4.77 14.00 21.45
C ARG A 556 -4.72 13.42 20.03
N MET A 557 -5.21 14.15 19.03
CA MET A 557 -5.18 13.72 17.63
C MET A 557 -3.76 13.76 17.04
N SER A 558 -2.95 14.75 17.41
CA SER A 558 -1.53 14.80 17.02
C SER A 558 -0.74 13.59 17.54
N LEU A 559 -1.00 13.19 18.79
CA LEU A 559 -0.40 12.00 19.41
C LEU A 559 -0.95 10.68 18.85
N LEU A 560 -2.27 10.58 18.59
CA LEU A 560 -2.88 9.40 17.97
C LEU A 560 -2.47 9.22 16.51
N GLY A 561 -2.14 10.31 15.81
CA GLY A 561 -1.69 10.30 14.42
C GLY A 561 -0.27 9.73 14.19
N GLN A 562 0.49 9.44 15.24
CA GLN A 562 1.87 8.96 15.14
C GLN A 562 1.98 7.47 14.79
N ASP A 563 3.16 7.05 14.35
CA ASP A 563 3.53 5.63 14.33
C ASP A 563 4.08 5.23 15.72
N PRO A 564 3.66 4.10 16.31
CA PRO A 564 4.15 3.70 17.64
C PRO A 564 5.67 3.46 17.72
N GLU A 565 6.30 2.92 16.67
CA GLU A 565 7.74 2.68 16.64
C GLU A 565 8.51 3.97 16.36
N GLY A 566 7.99 4.83 15.48
CA GLY A 566 8.51 6.17 15.27
C GLY A 566 8.53 7.00 16.56
N TYR A 567 7.41 7.03 17.28
CA TYR A 567 7.32 7.70 18.58
C TYR A 567 8.20 7.04 19.65
N ALA A 568 8.34 5.71 19.66
CA ALA A 568 9.23 4.99 20.58
C ALA A 568 10.71 5.35 20.37
N LYS A 569 11.14 5.41 19.10
CA LYS A 569 12.50 5.86 18.73
C LYS A 569 12.74 7.32 19.09
N ALA A 570 11.76 8.19 18.89
CA ALA A 570 11.83 9.60 19.26
C ALA A 570 11.91 9.80 20.79
N CYS A 571 11.15 8.99 21.57
CA CYS A 571 11.31 8.92 23.02
C CYS A 571 12.75 8.50 23.40
N ALA A 572 13.29 7.45 22.76
CA ALA A 572 14.67 7.01 23.00
C ALA A 572 15.73 8.07 22.58
N ALA A 573 15.47 8.85 21.53
CA ALA A 573 16.31 9.94 21.06
C ALA A 573 16.38 11.10 22.08
N LEU A 574 15.23 11.47 22.67
CA LEU A 574 15.13 12.49 23.72
C LEU A 574 15.71 11.98 25.05
N ALA A 575 15.39 10.75 25.45
CA ALA A 575 15.87 10.15 26.69
C ALA A 575 17.40 9.93 26.70
N GLY A 576 17.98 9.62 25.54
CA GLY A 576 19.42 9.49 25.32
C GLY A 576 20.13 10.78 24.88
N ALA A 577 19.46 11.94 24.91
CA ALA A 577 20.05 13.21 24.50
C ALA A 577 21.18 13.65 25.43
N LYS A 578 22.28 14.13 24.84
CA LYS A 578 23.39 14.75 25.59
C LYS A 578 23.03 16.18 25.99
N GLY A 579 23.76 16.73 26.96
CA GLY A 579 23.68 18.16 27.29
C GLY A 579 24.25 19.03 26.18
N LEU A 580 23.49 20.06 25.79
CA LEU A 580 23.86 21.04 24.78
C LEU A 580 24.31 22.36 25.45
N ASP A 581 25.45 22.91 25.02
CA ASP A 581 25.89 24.22 25.51
C ASP A 581 25.19 25.36 24.74
N PHE A 582 24.02 25.79 25.23
CA PHE A 582 23.31 26.97 24.74
C PHE A 582 24.21 28.23 24.71
N GLY A 583 25.19 28.33 25.62
CA GLY A 583 26.13 29.45 25.69
C GLY A 583 27.17 29.49 24.58
N ALA A 584 27.34 28.40 23.82
CA ALA A 584 28.22 28.30 22.65
C ALA A 584 27.53 28.70 21.33
N ILE A 585 26.20 28.91 21.30
CA ILE A 585 25.49 29.45 20.12
C ILE A 585 26.14 30.77 19.68
N GLN A 586 26.32 30.96 18.37
CA GLN A 586 27.07 32.10 17.83
C GLN A 586 26.48 33.46 18.24
N ALA A 587 27.34 34.47 18.35
CA ALA A 587 26.93 35.84 18.71
C ALA A 587 26.05 36.52 17.64
N THR A 588 26.03 36.01 16.41
CA THR A 588 25.17 36.44 15.31
C THR A 588 23.78 35.83 15.32
N THR A 589 23.54 34.80 16.13
CA THR A 589 22.24 34.11 16.22
C THR A 589 21.46 34.67 17.40
N THR A 590 20.39 35.40 17.10
CA THR A 590 19.44 35.91 18.11
C THR A 590 18.43 34.82 18.46
N THR A 591 17.97 34.76 19.71
CA THR A 591 17.04 33.72 20.18
C THR A 591 15.80 34.29 20.85
N LEU A 592 14.62 33.77 20.54
CA LEU A 592 13.41 33.92 21.35
C LEU A 592 13.11 32.56 21.99
N ILE A 593 12.91 32.54 23.30
CA ILE A 593 12.32 31.40 24.00
C ILE A 593 10.88 31.79 24.36
N VAL A 594 9.91 30.94 24.04
CA VAL A 594 8.52 31.07 24.47
C VAL A 594 8.20 29.87 25.33
N THR A 595 7.59 30.08 26.49
CA THR A 595 7.07 29.00 27.33
C THR A 595 5.74 29.35 27.96
N GLY A 596 5.04 28.35 28.49
CA GLY A 596 3.80 28.51 29.23
C GLY A 596 4.05 28.60 30.74
N SER A 597 3.25 29.40 31.47
CA SER A 597 3.36 29.48 32.93
C SER A 597 2.85 28.23 33.67
N GLU A 598 2.25 27.29 32.95
CA GLU A 598 1.84 25.95 33.42
C GLU A 598 2.54 24.84 32.59
N ASP A 599 3.65 25.13 31.92
CA ASP A 599 4.46 24.14 31.19
C ASP A 599 5.37 23.36 32.16
N GLU A 600 4.95 22.15 32.53
CA GLU A 600 5.71 21.24 33.40
C GLU A 600 6.95 20.62 32.72
N VAL A 601 7.04 20.66 31.38
CA VAL A 601 8.17 20.10 30.61
C VAL A 601 9.28 21.13 30.41
N SER A 602 8.90 22.40 30.24
CA SER A 602 9.81 23.51 29.94
C SER A 602 9.54 24.75 30.81
N PRO A 603 9.55 24.62 32.15
CA PRO A 603 9.05 25.67 33.04
C PRO A 603 9.82 27.00 32.90
N PRO A 604 9.20 28.15 33.25
CA PRO A 604 9.80 29.47 33.11
C PRO A 604 11.22 29.60 33.69
N GLN A 605 11.49 28.99 34.84
CA GLN A 605 12.79 29.04 35.50
C GLN A 605 13.90 28.35 34.69
N LEU A 606 13.59 27.24 34.01
CA LEU A 606 14.53 26.59 33.08
C LEU A 606 14.80 27.48 31.86
N CYS A 607 13.76 28.15 31.35
CA CYS A 607 13.89 29.06 30.22
C CYS A 607 14.70 30.32 30.58
N GLU A 608 14.58 30.84 31.81
CA GLU A 608 15.44 31.90 32.36
C GLU A 608 16.92 31.46 32.41
N GLU A 609 17.21 30.21 32.80
CA GLU A 609 18.56 29.66 32.78
C GLU A 609 19.14 29.57 31.36
N PHE A 610 18.34 29.16 30.36
CA PHE A 610 18.77 29.17 28.96
C PHE A 610 19.04 30.60 28.43
N VAL A 611 18.17 31.58 28.73
CA VAL A 611 18.40 32.99 28.35
C VAL A 611 19.68 33.55 29.01
N LYS A 612 19.93 33.19 30.28
CA LYS A 612 21.15 33.55 31.01
C LYS A 612 22.40 32.92 30.39
N ALA A 613 22.34 31.64 29.98
CA ALA A 613 23.42 30.98 29.25
C ALA A 613 23.72 31.65 27.90
N LEU A 614 22.68 32.13 27.21
CA LEU A 614 22.77 32.88 25.94
C LEU A 614 23.31 34.31 26.08
N LYS A 615 23.61 34.79 27.30
CA LYS A 615 24.38 36.03 27.59
C LYS A 615 23.82 37.28 26.90
N GLY A 616 22.49 37.46 26.96
CA GLY A 616 21.82 38.66 26.43
C GLY A 616 21.54 38.64 24.91
N LYS A 617 21.84 37.54 24.22
CA LYS A 617 21.41 37.30 22.81
C LYS A 617 19.96 36.84 22.70
N ALA A 618 19.24 36.76 23.82
CA ALA A 618 17.98 36.06 23.93
C ALA A 618 16.93 36.81 24.75
N SER A 619 15.66 36.67 24.34
CA SER A 619 14.47 37.09 25.10
C SER A 619 13.66 35.87 25.56
N LEU A 620 12.86 36.06 26.61
CA LEU A 620 11.89 35.09 27.12
C LEU A 620 10.49 35.71 27.09
N GLU A 621 9.54 34.99 26.49
CA GLU A 621 8.10 35.27 26.59
C GLU A 621 7.44 34.16 27.43
N VAL A 622 6.56 34.54 28.37
CA VAL A 622 5.90 33.59 29.28
C VAL A 622 4.39 33.72 29.17
N LEU A 623 3.78 32.82 28.41
CA LEU A 623 2.35 32.78 28.14
C LEU A 623 1.59 32.33 29.39
N HIS A 624 0.83 33.25 29.98
CA HIS A 624 0.14 33.04 31.25
C HIS A 624 -1.02 32.04 31.12
N LYS A 625 -1.00 31.00 31.96
CA LYS A 625 -1.93 29.85 32.02
C LYS A 625 -1.88 28.89 30.83
N ILE A 626 -0.74 28.80 30.18
CA ILE A 626 -0.49 27.93 29.01
C ILE A 626 0.45 26.78 29.40
N GLY A 627 0.24 25.61 28.81
CA GLY A 627 1.07 24.42 28.98
C GLY A 627 2.11 24.28 27.85
N HIS A 628 2.46 23.04 27.53
CA HIS A 628 3.52 22.69 26.59
C HIS A 628 3.09 22.69 25.11
N TRP A 629 1.79 22.82 24.80
CA TRP A 629 1.30 22.81 23.41
C TRP A 629 0.94 24.22 22.93
N HIS A 630 1.87 25.16 23.14
CA HIS A 630 1.73 26.61 22.98
C HIS A 630 0.83 27.06 21.82
N VAL A 631 1.09 26.60 20.59
CA VAL A 631 0.34 27.02 19.37
C VAL A 631 -1.14 26.59 19.39
N PHE A 632 -1.47 25.47 20.04
CA PHE A 632 -2.85 25.01 20.19
C PHE A 632 -3.54 25.66 21.39
N GLU A 633 -2.80 25.91 22.48
CA GLU A 633 -3.36 26.45 23.73
C GLU A 633 -3.58 27.96 23.68
N ASP A 634 -2.61 28.73 23.18
CA ASP A 634 -2.70 30.17 22.92
C ASP A 634 -1.98 30.53 21.61
N LEU A 635 -2.72 30.37 20.51
CA LEU A 635 -2.30 30.83 19.20
C LEU A 635 -1.99 32.33 19.19
N GLN A 636 -2.74 33.18 19.90
CA GLN A 636 -2.60 34.63 19.79
C GLN A 636 -1.30 35.14 20.44
N GLY A 637 -0.96 34.63 21.62
CA GLY A 637 0.30 34.95 22.31
C GLY A 637 1.53 34.48 21.53
N VAL A 638 1.53 33.22 21.05
CA VAL A 638 2.61 32.72 20.18
C VAL A 638 2.72 33.55 18.91
N SER A 639 1.59 33.87 18.27
CA SER A 639 1.57 34.66 17.04
C SER A 639 2.12 36.07 17.21
N SER A 640 1.84 36.76 18.32
CA SER A 640 2.47 38.07 18.58
C SER A 640 3.97 37.92 18.79
N ALA A 641 4.40 37.03 19.69
CA ALA A 641 5.80 36.83 20.03
C ALA A 641 6.66 36.44 18.81
N VAL A 642 6.15 35.54 17.96
CA VAL A 642 6.81 35.12 16.72
C VAL A 642 6.87 36.26 15.70
N ASN A 643 5.76 36.95 15.44
CA ASN A 643 5.71 38.06 14.47
C ASN A 643 6.60 39.24 14.90
N ASP A 644 6.57 39.63 16.18
CA ASP A 644 7.35 40.75 16.70
C ASP A 644 8.86 40.45 16.79
N PHE A 645 9.25 39.17 16.90
CA PHE A 645 10.64 38.72 16.82
C PHE A 645 11.13 38.43 15.39
N LEU A 646 10.24 38.11 14.44
CA LEU A 646 10.61 37.90 13.02
C LEU A 646 10.87 39.21 12.26
N ARG A 647 10.31 40.33 12.72
CA ARG A 647 10.54 41.70 12.23
C ARG A 647 11.98 42.21 12.40
#